data_AF-A0ABD5SRC8-F1
#
_entry.id   AF-A0ABD5SRC8-F1
#
_cell.length_a   1.000
_cell.length_b   1.000
_cell.length_c   1.000
_cell.angle_alpha   90.00
_cell.angle_beta   90.00
_cell.angle_gamma   90.00
#
_symmetry.space_group_name_H-M   'P 1'
#
loop_
_entity.id
_entity.type
_entity.pdbx_description
1 polymer ?
#
loop_
_entity_poly.entity_id
_entity_poly.type
_entity_poly.pdbx_seq_one_letter_code
_entity_poly.pdbx_strand_id
1 'polypeptide(L)'
;MSTDEPLPRVPAIDDHQEQTPVTATFETGTANDPPAGTGGENPTTLSINGKSVSVPPDSTVIDAMQAVDDETVTVDPGADGLEDADVPALCHYDRDGDSSDEIGPRSECRTCMVETEEHGLVPSCSFPAEDGLSVRTDTPDAEESRSVNLDLVLSNHNLRCTTCNGNGRCELQDAAISEGVDHPRYGVFADRDEYEPLDDTSSFIQIDRNKCILCNRCVEGCNDVQVEGVLRIEGHGEDTRIGFQSDAETMADSECVSCGHCATVCPTGAFTEKGIGGAATLPLPGFTQRNSIGTVLETDDVETLDDTTAPNRSPGPGGVGAGAEGVAGATGTGDATGVARFMQGARKRATELAGEYGRKAMIAGEHTAESIAMNTIPEGRLFDIADFVSDARLSRIDTEETTCGFCAVGCRFEMWGKDGDAIGVQPVDDPAAAPANDFSTCVKGKFGHEFANSDERLTEPLVRTDSGEFEPVSWEEALEYVAENLRAIRDDHGVDAVSCLASSKGSNEEAYLVQKFARQVLGTKNIDNCARLCHSSTVAALQQTLGYGAMTNRINEDVGEADAYLITGSNTTESHPVLATRIKQNVRDGADLVVFDPRQIGIAEHADQYTRTEPGYDVAWINGLIRYIIENDLHDEAFIERNTTGFEDLREKVQPYTPERVEAVADVPAAELESAAETLAAAETVVFGWAMGMTQSSNGTQNLL
;
A
#
# COMPACT_ATOMS: atom_id res chain seq x y z
N MET A 1 7.74 -9.84 22.53
CA MET A 1 8.54 -8.62 22.77
C MET A 1 9.22 -8.74 24.13
N SER A 2 10.55 -8.54 24.19
CA SER A 2 11.31 -8.64 25.44
C SER A 2 10.93 -7.49 26.38
N THR A 3 10.48 -7.80 27.59
CA THR A 3 10.15 -6.80 28.63
C THR A 3 11.37 -6.07 29.21
N ASP A 4 12.57 -6.41 28.73
CA ASP A 4 13.83 -5.88 29.24
C ASP A 4 14.41 -4.73 28.40
N GLU A 5 13.76 -4.33 27.30
CA GLU A 5 14.17 -3.16 26.55
C GLU A 5 13.63 -1.86 27.19
N PRO A 6 14.48 -0.85 27.39
CA PRO A 6 14.04 0.42 27.95
C PRO A 6 13.01 1.05 27.02
N LEU A 7 11.86 1.45 27.58
CA LEU A 7 10.83 2.22 26.87
C LEU A 7 11.48 3.41 26.13
N PRO A 8 11.04 3.73 24.90
CA PRO A 8 11.50 4.91 24.17
C PRO A 8 11.39 6.15 25.06
N ARG A 9 12.49 6.86 25.27
CA ARG A 9 12.51 8.13 26.00
C ARG A 9 12.44 9.27 25.00
N VAL A 10 11.78 10.37 25.38
CA VAL A 10 11.93 11.65 24.67
C VAL A 10 13.42 12.01 24.72
N PRO A 11 14.10 12.20 23.58
CA PRO A 11 15.50 12.62 23.55
C PRO A 11 15.71 13.93 24.32
N ALA A 12 16.90 14.15 24.87
CA ALA A 12 17.20 15.45 25.46
C ALA A 12 17.22 16.51 24.35
N ILE A 13 16.61 17.69 24.59
CA ILE A 13 16.52 18.79 23.62
C ILE A 13 17.92 19.22 23.13
N ASP A 14 18.92 19.08 23.99
CA ASP A 14 20.31 19.47 23.74
C ASP A 14 21.14 18.34 23.07
N ASP A 15 20.56 17.15 22.92
CA ASP A 15 21.17 15.99 22.27
C ASP A 15 20.81 16.06 20.79
N HIS A 16 21.68 16.70 20.00
CA HIS A 16 21.68 16.56 18.56
C HIS A 16 21.89 15.08 18.24
N GLN A 17 20.80 14.32 18.14
CA GLN A 17 20.82 12.96 17.61
C GLN A 17 21.64 13.00 16.32
N GLU A 18 22.56 12.05 16.17
CA GLU A 18 23.20 11.81 14.88
C GLU A 18 22.08 11.78 13.84
N GLN A 19 22.19 12.62 12.81
CA GLN A 19 21.21 12.68 11.73
C GLN A 19 20.90 11.24 11.35
N THR A 20 19.65 10.81 11.55
CA THR A 20 19.16 9.62 10.85
C THR A 20 19.58 9.84 9.40
N PRO A 21 20.27 8.90 8.74
CA PRO A 21 20.53 9.01 7.33
C PRO A 21 19.20 9.27 6.64
N VAL A 22 18.98 10.55 6.35
CA VAL A 22 17.96 11.06 5.46
C VAL A 22 18.47 10.66 4.08
N THR A 23 17.58 10.13 3.25
CA THR A 23 17.89 9.20 2.15
C THR A 23 19.09 9.65 1.30
N ALA A 24 19.87 8.69 0.80
CA ALA A 24 21.05 8.98 -0.01
C ALA A 24 20.69 9.87 -1.22
N THR A 25 21.58 10.79 -1.60
CA THR A 25 21.38 11.73 -2.73
C THR A 25 20.76 11.02 -3.94
N PHE A 26 19.52 11.43 -4.24
CA PHE A 26 18.64 10.88 -5.26
C PHE A 26 19.10 11.24 -6.68
N GLU A 27 19.19 10.25 -7.56
CA GLU A 27 19.14 10.45 -9.01
C GLU A 27 17.84 9.79 -9.51
N THR A 28 16.90 10.59 -10.04
CA THR A 28 15.69 10.10 -10.73
C THR A 28 16.06 9.13 -11.85
N GLY A 29 15.16 8.19 -12.15
CA GLY A 29 15.34 7.09 -13.10
C GLY A 29 16.08 7.41 -14.40
N THR A 30 16.85 6.43 -14.86
CA THR A 30 17.77 6.47 -16.02
C THR A 30 17.09 6.16 -17.36
N ALA A 31 15.75 6.14 -17.40
CA ALA A 31 15.01 5.83 -18.62
C ALA A 31 15.04 7.03 -19.59
N ASN A 32 15.78 6.85 -20.69
CA ASN A 32 15.96 7.85 -21.75
C ASN A 32 14.80 7.87 -22.75
N ASP A 33 13.58 7.56 -22.32
CA ASP A 33 12.46 7.49 -23.25
C ASP A 33 11.99 8.90 -23.62
N PRO A 34 11.69 9.14 -24.91
CA PRO A 34 11.14 10.41 -25.35
C PRO A 34 9.77 10.65 -24.70
N PRO A 35 9.38 11.92 -24.48
CA PRO A 35 8.03 12.22 -24.05
C PRO A 35 7.00 11.56 -24.99
N ALA A 36 6.02 10.88 -24.40
CA ALA A 36 4.88 10.34 -25.14
C ALA A 36 4.02 11.51 -25.66
N GLY A 37 3.45 11.35 -26.86
CA GLY A 37 2.48 12.29 -27.39
C GLY A 37 2.91 13.19 -28.54
N THR A 38 1.95 13.93 -29.10
CA THR A 38 2.14 14.85 -30.24
C THR A 38 2.11 16.33 -29.85
N GLY A 39 1.89 16.65 -28.56
CA GLY A 39 1.86 18.00 -28.00
C GLY A 39 0.72 18.87 -28.54
N GLY A 40 -0.39 18.26 -28.96
CA GLY A 40 -1.52 18.94 -29.60
C GLY A 40 -2.64 19.34 -28.64
N GLU A 41 -3.50 20.30 -29.03
CA GLU A 41 -4.71 20.65 -28.25
C GLU A 41 -5.97 19.87 -28.70
N ASN A 42 -5.90 19.18 -29.84
CA ASN A 42 -7.04 18.48 -30.44
C ASN A 42 -6.91 16.97 -30.24
N PRO A 43 -8.04 16.25 -30.10
CA PRO A 43 -8.05 14.79 -30.09
C PRO A 43 -7.39 14.23 -31.35
N THR A 44 -6.59 13.19 -31.17
CA THR A 44 -5.95 12.47 -32.27
C THR A 44 -6.89 11.39 -32.78
N THR A 45 -7.12 11.34 -34.09
CA THR A 45 -7.94 10.29 -34.73
C THR A 45 -7.08 9.32 -35.53
N LEU A 46 -7.16 8.03 -35.22
CA LEU A 46 -6.42 6.95 -35.88
C LEU A 46 -7.32 5.73 -36.12
N SER A 47 -6.78 4.68 -36.76
CA SER A 47 -7.49 3.44 -37.05
C SER A 47 -6.77 2.23 -36.44
N ILE A 48 -7.46 1.48 -35.57
CA ILE A 48 -6.98 0.21 -35.01
C ILE A 48 -7.74 -0.94 -35.69
N ASN A 49 -7.04 -1.83 -36.39
CA ASN A 49 -7.63 -2.97 -37.11
C ASN A 49 -8.78 -2.58 -38.07
N GLY A 50 -8.75 -1.34 -38.58
CA GLY A 50 -9.78 -0.78 -39.46
C GLY A 50 -10.96 -0.11 -38.75
N LYS A 51 -10.99 -0.10 -37.41
CA LYS A 51 -11.94 0.68 -36.60
C LYS A 51 -11.33 2.05 -36.31
N SER A 52 -12.06 3.12 -36.60
CA SER A 52 -11.61 4.49 -36.30
C SER A 52 -11.87 4.83 -34.84
N VAL A 53 -10.87 5.37 -34.15
CA VAL A 53 -10.92 5.79 -32.75
C VAL A 53 -10.36 7.20 -32.61
N SER A 54 -10.84 7.95 -31.62
CA SER A 54 -10.31 9.26 -31.28
C SER A 54 -9.93 9.28 -29.81
N VAL A 55 -8.67 9.60 -29.54
CA VAL A 55 -8.10 9.65 -28.19
C VAL A 55 -7.72 11.09 -27.81
N PRO A 56 -7.56 11.40 -26.50
CA PRO A 56 -6.99 12.65 -26.06
C PRO A 56 -5.64 12.95 -26.75
N PRO A 57 -5.23 14.23 -26.80
CA PRO A 57 -3.87 14.54 -27.16
C PRO A 57 -2.89 13.85 -26.21
N ASP A 58 -1.71 13.57 -26.71
CA ASP A 58 -0.60 12.91 -26.00
C ASP A 58 -0.78 11.42 -25.68
N SER A 59 -1.92 10.83 -26.04
CA SER A 59 -2.11 9.39 -25.98
C SER A 59 -1.14 8.60 -26.88
N THR A 60 -0.86 7.37 -26.48
CA THR A 60 -0.08 6.40 -27.23
C THR A 60 -0.97 5.49 -28.09
N VAL A 61 -0.34 4.62 -28.87
CA VAL A 61 -1.07 3.61 -29.65
C VAL A 61 -1.78 2.61 -28.72
N ILE A 62 -1.24 2.28 -27.54
CA ILE A 62 -1.91 1.35 -26.62
C ILE A 62 -3.19 1.95 -26.03
N ASP A 63 -3.17 3.23 -25.66
CA ASP A 63 -4.36 3.96 -25.18
C ASP A 63 -5.46 3.97 -26.26
N ALA A 64 -5.06 4.10 -27.52
CA ALA A 64 -6.00 4.03 -28.65
C ALA A 64 -6.56 2.63 -28.90
N MET A 65 -5.77 1.59 -28.63
CA MET A 65 -6.24 0.20 -28.68
C MET A 65 -7.24 -0.06 -27.56
N GLN A 66 -6.94 0.37 -26.34
CA GLN A 66 -7.82 0.24 -25.18
C GLN A 66 -9.14 1.00 -25.37
N ALA A 67 -9.09 2.21 -25.92
CA ALA A 67 -10.30 2.99 -26.24
C ALA A 67 -11.21 2.35 -27.32
N VAL A 68 -10.72 1.34 -28.06
CA VAL A 68 -11.53 0.58 -29.04
C VAL A 68 -12.31 -0.56 -28.39
N ASP A 69 -11.84 -1.06 -27.26
CA ASP A 69 -12.36 -2.23 -26.54
C ASP A 69 -13.12 -1.81 -25.26
N ASP A 70 -13.86 -0.69 -25.33
CA ASP A 70 -14.48 0.09 -24.25
C ASP A 70 -15.60 -0.63 -23.41
N GLU A 71 -15.45 -1.92 -23.11
CA GLU A 71 -15.97 -2.62 -21.93
C GLU A 71 -14.79 -3.08 -21.02
N THR A 72 -14.06 -2.13 -20.42
CA THR A 72 -13.21 -2.28 -19.20
C THR A 72 -12.20 -3.45 -19.12
N VAL A 73 -10.98 -3.21 -19.62
CA VAL A 73 -9.64 -3.27 -18.99
C VAL A 73 -9.06 -4.61 -18.44
N THR A 74 -7.76 -4.78 -18.78
CA THR A 74 -6.71 -5.67 -18.27
C THR A 74 -6.75 -7.15 -18.66
N VAL A 75 -5.56 -7.68 -19.01
CA VAL A 75 -5.24 -9.09 -18.75
C VAL A 75 -5.17 -9.24 -17.23
N ASP A 76 -6.34 -9.24 -16.60
CA ASP A 76 -6.49 -9.59 -15.20
C ASP A 76 -5.95 -11.01 -15.01
N PRO A 77 -5.35 -11.33 -13.86
CA PRO A 77 -5.03 -12.72 -13.55
C PRO A 77 -6.31 -13.57 -13.57
N GLY A 78 -6.53 -14.30 -14.66
CA GLY A 78 -7.72 -15.13 -14.88
C GLY A 78 -8.85 -14.51 -15.72
N ALA A 79 -8.63 -13.44 -16.49
CA ALA A 79 -9.63 -12.98 -17.46
C ALA A 79 -9.67 -13.86 -18.73
N ASP A 80 -10.87 -14.35 -19.06
CA ASP A 80 -11.15 -15.15 -20.26
C ASP A 80 -11.09 -14.30 -21.55
N GLY A 81 -9.99 -14.42 -22.30
CA GLY A 81 -9.97 -14.19 -23.75
C GLY A 81 -9.69 -12.76 -24.23
N LEU A 82 -8.67 -12.63 -25.08
CA LEU A 82 -8.34 -11.41 -25.83
C LEU A 82 -9.48 -11.01 -26.79
N GLU A 83 -9.90 -9.75 -26.74
CA GLU A 83 -10.69 -9.15 -27.82
C GLU A 83 -9.80 -8.83 -29.04
N ASP A 84 -10.39 -8.52 -30.19
CA ASP A 84 -9.71 -8.46 -31.50
C ASP A 84 -8.58 -7.37 -31.59
N ALA A 85 -8.31 -6.57 -30.56
CA ALA A 85 -7.25 -5.54 -30.57
C ALA A 85 -6.19 -5.64 -29.46
N ASP A 86 -6.28 -6.58 -28.51
CA ASP A 86 -5.33 -6.65 -27.39
C ASP A 86 -3.95 -7.22 -27.78
N VAL A 87 -2.88 -6.70 -27.15
CA VAL A 87 -1.50 -7.24 -27.27
C VAL A 87 -0.80 -7.25 -25.91
N PRO A 88 0.07 -8.23 -25.59
CA PRO A 88 0.75 -8.28 -24.31
C PRO A 88 1.72 -7.11 -24.08
N ALA A 89 1.68 -6.43 -22.93
CA ALA A 89 2.53 -5.28 -22.62
C ALA A 89 3.24 -5.37 -21.25
N LEU A 90 4.12 -6.37 -21.07
CA LEU A 90 4.72 -6.75 -19.78
C LEU A 90 5.55 -5.67 -19.05
N CYS A 91 5.99 -4.60 -19.71
CA CYS A 91 6.73 -3.50 -19.05
C CYS A 91 5.89 -2.24 -18.82
N HIS A 92 4.66 -2.21 -19.34
CA HIS A 92 3.74 -1.10 -19.16
C HIS A 92 2.74 -1.46 -18.07
N TYR A 93 2.68 -0.67 -16.99
CA TYR A 93 1.74 -0.89 -15.91
C TYR A 93 0.58 0.07 -16.07
N ASP A 94 -0.55 -0.44 -16.54
CA ASP A 94 -1.73 0.38 -16.75
C ASP A 94 -2.86 -0.10 -15.85
N ARG A 95 -3.27 0.82 -14.99
CA ARG A 95 -4.45 0.71 -14.14
C ARG A 95 -5.13 2.07 -14.10
N ASP A 96 -5.27 2.79 -15.22
CA ASP A 96 -6.15 3.97 -15.35
C ASP A 96 -6.16 4.93 -14.14
N GLY A 97 -4.99 5.26 -13.59
CA GLY A 97 -4.85 6.03 -12.37
C GLY A 97 -3.59 6.89 -12.34
N ASP A 98 -3.67 8.06 -11.69
CA ASP A 98 -2.56 9.03 -11.65
C ASP A 98 -1.25 8.42 -11.12
N SER A 99 -1.31 7.41 -10.25
CA SER A 99 -0.10 6.72 -9.80
C SER A 99 0.39 5.69 -10.80
N SER A 100 -0.48 5.06 -11.61
CA SER A 100 -0.06 4.08 -12.62
C SER A 100 0.63 4.74 -13.80
N ASP A 101 0.17 5.94 -14.18
CA ASP A 101 0.72 6.71 -15.30
C ASP A 101 2.20 7.08 -15.09
N GLU A 102 2.60 7.23 -13.83
CA GLU A 102 3.99 7.43 -13.40
C GLU A 102 4.88 6.21 -13.67
N ILE A 103 4.31 5.01 -13.76
CA ILE A 103 5.00 3.79 -14.21
C ILE A 103 4.88 3.72 -15.73
N GLY A 104 5.51 4.71 -16.36
CA GLY A 104 5.36 4.98 -17.78
C GLY A 104 5.81 3.85 -18.71
N PRO A 105 5.47 3.94 -20.01
CA PRO A 105 5.84 2.94 -20.99
C PRO A 105 7.32 3.01 -21.32
N ARG A 106 7.99 1.86 -21.26
CA ARG A 106 9.45 1.79 -21.41
C ARG A 106 9.93 0.96 -22.61
N SER A 107 9.04 0.14 -23.16
CA SER A 107 9.31 -0.67 -24.35
C SER A 107 10.54 -1.59 -24.23
N GLU A 108 10.97 -2.02 -23.04
CA GLU A 108 12.05 -3.01 -22.93
C GLU A 108 11.59 -4.41 -23.32
N CYS A 109 10.36 -4.79 -22.93
CA CYS A 109 9.88 -6.15 -23.19
C CYS A 109 9.58 -6.41 -24.67
N ARG A 110 9.22 -5.36 -25.43
CA ARG A 110 8.83 -5.44 -26.86
C ARG A 110 7.76 -6.49 -27.16
N THR A 111 6.92 -6.85 -26.19
CA THR A 111 5.81 -7.79 -26.40
C THR A 111 4.58 -7.11 -27.01
N CYS A 112 4.52 -5.78 -26.96
CA CYS A 112 3.38 -4.98 -27.41
C CYS A 112 3.52 -4.50 -28.87
N MET A 113 4.29 -5.21 -29.69
CA MET A 113 4.61 -4.78 -31.06
C MET A 113 3.39 -4.88 -31.97
N VAL A 114 3.16 -3.82 -32.74
CA VAL A 114 2.09 -3.68 -33.73
C VAL A 114 2.67 -3.17 -35.05
N GLU A 115 2.00 -3.43 -36.17
CA GLU A 115 2.41 -2.90 -37.48
C GLU A 115 1.61 -1.64 -37.81
N THR A 116 2.30 -0.62 -38.29
CA THR A 116 1.71 0.61 -38.84
C THR A 116 2.01 0.72 -40.34
N GLU A 117 1.07 1.26 -41.12
CA GLU A 117 1.31 1.47 -42.56
C GLU A 117 2.43 2.51 -42.81
N GLU A 118 2.57 3.47 -41.91
CA GLU A 118 3.46 4.61 -42.03
C GLU A 118 4.89 4.33 -41.52
N HIS A 119 5.02 3.59 -40.42
CA HIS A 119 6.28 3.42 -39.69
C HIS A 119 6.72 1.96 -39.55
N GLY A 120 5.93 1.00 -40.03
CA GLY A 120 6.21 -0.43 -39.88
C GLY A 120 5.99 -0.88 -38.44
N LEU A 121 6.83 -1.80 -37.94
CA LEU A 121 6.72 -2.34 -36.58
C LEU A 121 7.12 -1.32 -35.51
N VAL A 122 6.20 -1.04 -34.59
CA VAL A 122 6.39 -0.09 -33.48
C VAL A 122 5.88 -0.70 -32.15
N PRO A 123 6.46 -0.32 -31.00
CA PRO A 123 5.93 -0.70 -29.70
C PRO A 123 4.68 0.15 -29.38
N SER A 124 3.51 -0.46 -29.22
CA SER A 124 2.27 0.30 -29.00
C SER A 124 2.29 1.14 -27.74
N CYS A 125 2.90 0.66 -26.66
CA CYS A 125 2.87 1.34 -25.35
C CYS A 125 3.59 2.69 -25.31
N SER A 126 4.62 2.92 -26.15
CA SER A 126 5.35 4.20 -26.15
C SER A 126 5.23 4.97 -27.46
N PHE A 127 4.72 4.34 -28.52
CA PHE A 127 4.59 5.02 -29.79
C PHE A 127 3.41 6.02 -29.74
N PRO A 128 3.62 7.31 -30.04
CA PRO A 128 2.54 8.31 -29.99
C PRO A 128 1.40 7.98 -30.96
N ALA A 129 0.16 8.24 -30.55
CA ALA A 129 -0.95 8.25 -31.47
C ALA A 129 -0.80 9.46 -32.43
N GLU A 130 -0.84 9.20 -33.74
CA GLU A 130 -0.75 10.23 -34.78
C GLU A 130 -2.05 10.30 -35.61
N ASP A 131 -2.42 11.50 -36.04
CA ASP A 131 -3.62 11.71 -36.86
C ASP A 131 -3.50 10.96 -38.20
N GLY A 132 -4.47 10.07 -38.45
CA GLY A 132 -4.54 9.24 -39.64
C GLY A 132 -3.68 7.98 -39.61
N LEU A 133 -3.00 7.69 -38.49
CA LEU A 133 -2.20 6.47 -38.32
C LEU A 133 -3.07 5.21 -38.51
N SER A 134 -2.58 4.23 -39.28
CA SER A 134 -3.25 2.94 -39.49
C SER A 134 -2.48 1.85 -38.76
N VAL A 135 -3.07 1.29 -37.71
CA VAL A 135 -2.48 0.26 -36.84
C VAL A 135 -3.13 -1.09 -37.10
N ARG A 136 -2.32 -2.13 -37.21
CA ARG A 136 -2.72 -3.53 -37.36
C ARG A 136 -2.03 -4.40 -36.30
N THR A 137 -2.81 -5.14 -35.52
CA THR A 137 -2.30 -6.03 -34.46
C THR A 137 -2.10 -7.47 -34.95
N ASP A 138 -2.83 -7.89 -35.99
CA ASP A 138 -2.95 -9.26 -36.51
C ASP A 138 -2.08 -9.57 -37.73
N THR A 139 -1.13 -8.69 -38.06
CA THR A 139 -0.23 -8.89 -39.20
C THR A 139 0.82 -9.96 -38.89
N PRO A 140 1.22 -10.79 -39.87
CA PRO A 140 2.23 -11.84 -39.65
C PRO A 140 3.54 -11.32 -39.06
N ASP A 141 3.97 -10.11 -39.46
CA ASP A 141 5.21 -9.52 -38.96
C ASP A 141 5.08 -9.05 -37.50
N ALA A 142 3.90 -8.53 -37.09
CA ALA A 142 3.63 -8.17 -35.70
C ALA A 142 3.52 -9.40 -34.80
N GLU A 143 2.76 -10.43 -35.20
CA GLU A 143 2.64 -11.70 -34.48
C GLU A 143 4.01 -12.38 -34.30
N GLU A 144 4.80 -12.48 -35.37
CA GLU A 144 6.14 -13.05 -35.30
C GLU A 144 7.04 -12.22 -34.37
N SER A 145 6.97 -10.89 -34.43
CA SER A 145 7.74 -10.03 -33.54
C SER A 145 7.38 -10.26 -32.07
N ARG A 146 6.08 -10.33 -31.73
CA ARG A 146 5.63 -10.58 -30.35
C ARG A 146 6.10 -11.95 -29.86
N SER A 147 5.90 -12.98 -30.68
CA SER A 147 6.37 -14.34 -30.39
C SER A 147 7.88 -14.41 -30.18
N VAL A 148 8.69 -13.71 -30.98
CA VAL A 148 10.16 -13.69 -30.83
C VAL A 148 10.57 -13.01 -29.53
N ASN A 149 9.98 -11.85 -29.23
CA ASN A 149 10.31 -11.12 -28.02
C ASN A 149 9.90 -11.89 -26.76
N LEU A 150 8.73 -12.53 -26.77
CA LEU A 150 8.28 -13.36 -25.67
C LEU A 150 9.20 -14.57 -25.44
N ASP A 151 9.63 -15.25 -26.51
CA ASP A 151 10.61 -16.35 -26.40
C ASP A 151 11.95 -15.88 -25.83
N LEU A 152 12.42 -14.68 -26.19
CA LEU A 152 13.64 -14.10 -25.64
C LEU A 152 13.48 -13.78 -24.14
N VAL A 153 12.35 -13.22 -23.74
CA VAL A 153 12.03 -12.99 -22.32
C VAL A 153 12.02 -14.30 -21.54
N LEU A 154 11.35 -15.34 -22.06
CA LEU A 154 11.28 -16.66 -21.44
C LEU A 154 12.65 -17.37 -21.38
N SER A 155 13.53 -17.11 -22.35
CA SER A 155 14.87 -17.72 -22.39
C SER A 155 15.74 -17.36 -21.18
N ASN A 156 15.49 -16.20 -20.55
CA ASN A 156 16.21 -15.72 -19.37
C ASN A 156 15.37 -15.84 -18.07
N HIS A 157 14.24 -16.54 -18.12
CA HIS A 157 13.30 -16.70 -17.00
C HIS A 157 13.30 -18.12 -16.41
N ASN A 158 13.35 -18.25 -15.09
CA ASN A 158 13.25 -19.55 -14.41
C ASN A 158 11.78 -20.02 -14.32
N LEU A 159 11.40 -20.92 -15.23
CA LEU A 159 10.04 -21.47 -15.30
C LEU A 159 9.78 -22.52 -14.22
N ARG A 160 9.19 -22.06 -13.11
CA ARG A 160 8.64 -22.89 -12.03
C ARG A 160 7.22 -22.45 -11.66
N CYS A 161 6.36 -22.26 -12.66
CA CYS A 161 5.04 -21.63 -12.51
C CYS A 161 4.19 -22.28 -11.42
N THR A 162 4.11 -23.62 -11.38
CA THR A 162 3.29 -24.36 -10.41
C THR A 162 3.71 -24.18 -8.94
N THR A 163 4.95 -23.77 -8.69
CA THR A 163 5.51 -23.53 -7.35
C THR A 163 5.97 -22.08 -7.16
N CYS A 164 5.56 -21.17 -8.05
CA CYS A 164 5.97 -19.77 -8.01
C CYS A 164 5.02 -18.95 -7.14
N ASN A 165 5.55 -18.10 -6.28
CA ASN A 165 4.74 -17.21 -5.41
C ASN A 165 3.89 -16.20 -6.20
N GLY A 166 4.23 -15.96 -7.47
CA GLY A 166 3.44 -15.15 -8.40
C GLY A 166 2.40 -15.93 -9.20
N ASN A 167 2.27 -17.26 -9.03
CA ASN A 167 1.26 -18.05 -9.75
C ASN A 167 -0.12 -17.44 -9.52
N GLY A 168 -0.94 -17.39 -10.57
CA GLY A 168 -2.27 -16.78 -10.49
C GLY A 168 -2.32 -15.27 -10.42
N ARG A 169 -1.17 -14.60 -10.52
CA ARG A 169 -0.99 -13.14 -10.58
C ARG A 169 0.20 -12.77 -11.48
N CYS A 170 0.47 -13.57 -12.52
CA CYS A 170 1.69 -13.49 -13.30
C CYS A 170 1.36 -13.14 -14.76
N GLU A 171 1.44 -11.85 -15.10
CA GLU A 171 1.18 -11.35 -16.46
C GLU A 171 2.07 -12.03 -17.52
N LEU A 172 3.30 -12.46 -17.18
CA LEU A 172 4.16 -13.21 -18.10
C LEU A 172 3.58 -14.59 -18.45
N GLN A 173 2.92 -15.25 -17.50
CA GLN A 173 2.28 -16.54 -17.72
C GLN A 173 1.06 -16.35 -18.63
N ASP A 174 0.24 -15.34 -18.35
CA ASP A 174 -0.96 -15.02 -19.13
C ASP A 174 -0.59 -14.65 -20.57
N ALA A 175 0.47 -13.85 -20.75
CA ALA A 175 1.05 -13.55 -22.05
C ALA A 175 1.53 -14.82 -22.79
N ALA A 176 2.17 -15.76 -22.09
CA ALA A 176 2.63 -17.01 -22.71
C ALA A 176 1.49 -17.95 -23.11
N ILE A 177 0.43 -18.03 -22.30
CA ILE A 177 -0.78 -18.82 -22.61
C ILE A 177 -1.49 -18.21 -23.82
N SER A 178 -1.71 -16.89 -23.80
CA SER A 178 -2.46 -16.18 -24.84
C SER A 178 -1.78 -16.22 -26.20
N GLU A 179 -0.45 -16.11 -26.25
CA GLU A 179 0.35 -16.24 -27.48
C GLU A 179 0.62 -17.71 -27.88
N GLY A 180 0.09 -18.68 -27.13
CA GLY A 180 0.13 -20.11 -27.49
C GLY A 180 1.53 -20.73 -27.45
N VAL A 181 2.38 -20.29 -26.50
CA VAL A 181 3.75 -20.81 -26.35
C VAL A 181 3.74 -22.27 -25.89
N ASP A 182 4.18 -23.20 -26.75
CA ASP A 182 4.32 -24.63 -26.40
C ASP A 182 5.75 -24.98 -25.94
N HIS A 183 6.75 -24.53 -26.71
CA HIS A 183 8.18 -24.68 -26.42
C HIS A 183 8.92 -23.41 -26.88
N PRO A 184 9.55 -22.65 -25.97
CA PRO A 184 10.29 -21.45 -26.34
C PRO A 184 11.45 -21.78 -27.28
N ARG A 185 11.58 -21.05 -28.40
CA ARG A 185 12.58 -21.37 -29.45
C ARG A 185 14.02 -21.35 -28.96
N TYR A 186 14.30 -20.54 -27.95
CA TYR A 186 15.63 -20.35 -27.38
C TYR A 186 15.84 -21.12 -26.08
N GLY A 187 14.91 -22.00 -25.72
CA GLY A 187 14.89 -22.66 -24.42
C GLY A 187 14.48 -21.71 -23.31
N VAL A 188 14.65 -22.15 -22.06
CA VAL A 188 14.30 -21.44 -20.83
C VAL A 188 15.47 -21.50 -19.86
N PHE A 189 15.41 -20.71 -18.80
CA PHE A 189 16.54 -20.54 -17.87
C PHE A 189 16.74 -21.71 -16.88
N ALA A 190 16.64 -22.95 -17.36
CA ALA A 190 16.76 -24.16 -16.56
C ALA A 190 18.22 -24.61 -16.33
N ASP A 191 19.16 -24.09 -17.14
CA ASP A 191 20.54 -24.59 -17.25
C ASP A 191 21.63 -23.54 -16.90
N ARG A 192 21.35 -22.51 -16.08
CA ARG A 192 22.44 -21.73 -15.47
C ARG A 192 23.16 -22.60 -14.42
N ASP A 193 24.48 -22.72 -14.54
CA ASP A 193 25.31 -23.40 -13.54
C ASP A 193 25.32 -22.66 -12.17
N GLU A 194 24.95 -21.38 -12.16
CA GLU A 194 24.95 -20.50 -10.98
C GLU A 194 23.68 -19.63 -10.94
N TYR A 195 22.82 -19.86 -9.96
CA TYR A 195 21.65 -19.01 -9.68
C TYR A 195 22.01 -17.88 -8.71
N GLU A 196 21.34 -16.74 -8.84
CA GLU A 196 21.45 -15.67 -7.84
C GLU A 196 20.77 -16.09 -6.53
N PRO A 197 21.37 -15.78 -5.36
CA PRO A 197 20.71 -15.99 -4.08
C PRO A 197 19.39 -15.23 -4.00
N LEU A 198 18.42 -15.83 -3.31
CA LEU A 198 17.22 -15.10 -2.92
C LEU A 198 17.55 -14.02 -1.91
N ASP A 199 16.86 -12.90 -2.03
CA ASP A 199 16.80 -11.89 -0.98
C ASP A 199 15.47 -12.02 -0.25
N ASP A 200 15.53 -12.67 0.91
CA ASP A 200 14.40 -12.91 1.81
C ASP A 200 14.53 -12.13 3.13
N THR A 201 15.41 -11.12 3.17
CA THR A 201 15.79 -10.43 4.42
C THR A 201 14.72 -9.48 4.94
N SER A 202 13.87 -8.95 4.05
CA SER A 202 12.69 -8.18 4.45
C SER A 202 11.66 -9.07 5.12
N SER A 203 10.95 -8.53 6.12
CA SER A 203 9.86 -9.24 6.79
C SER A 203 8.63 -9.46 5.88
N PHE A 204 8.48 -8.68 4.82
CA PHE A 204 7.23 -8.60 4.06
C PHE A 204 7.36 -8.98 2.59
N ILE A 205 8.53 -8.74 1.98
CA ILE A 205 8.76 -8.87 0.55
C ILE A 205 9.92 -9.84 0.32
N GLN A 206 9.77 -10.73 -0.64
CA GLN A 206 10.84 -11.59 -1.13
C GLN A 206 11.24 -11.14 -2.54
N ILE A 207 12.55 -11.11 -2.82
CA ILE A 207 13.10 -10.89 -4.17
C ILE A 207 13.76 -12.16 -4.72
N ASP A 208 13.28 -12.60 -5.87
CA ASP A 208 13.81 -13.71 -6.67
C ASP A 208 14.24 -13.20 -8.05
N ARG A 209 15.48 -12.71 -8.15
CA ARG A 209 16.04 -12.12 -9.38
C ARG A 209 16.11 -13.10 -10.56
N ASN A 210 16.11 -14.41 -10.29
CA ASN A 210 16.09 -15.44 -11.33
C ASN A 210 14.76 -15.52 -12.11
N LYS A 211 13.74 -14.77 -11.67
CA LYS A 211 12.43 -14.62 -12.35
C LYS A 211 12.22 -13.22 -12.91
N CYS A 212 13.21 -12.34 -12.78
CA CYS A 212 13.13 -10.97 -13.25
C CYS A 212 13.24 -10.94 -14.78
N ILE A 213 12.39 -10.14 -15.43
CA ILE A 213 12.44 -9.89 -16.88
C ILE A 213 13.04 -8.52 -17.22
N LEU A 214 13.60 -7.82 -16.21
CA LEU A 214 14.18 -6.48 -16.34
C LEU A 214 13.24 -5.45 -16.99
N CYS A 215 11.94 -5.53 -16.67
CA CYS A 215 10.91 -4.62 -17.19
C CYS A 215 10.90 -3.23 -16.53
N ASN A 216 11.76 -3.01 -15.54
CA ASN A 216 11.93 -1.74 -14.82
C ASN A 216 10.72 -1.24 -13.99
N ARG A 217 9.51 -1.81 -14.09
CA ARG A 217 8.31 -1.39 -13.32
C ARG A 217 8.55 -1.20 -11.82
N CYS A 218 9.30 -2.11 -11.19
CA CYS A 218 9.57 -2.01 -9.74
C CYS A 218 10.46 -0.82 -9.37
N VAL A 219 11.39 -0.43 -10.26
CA VAL A 219 12.26 0.73 -10.07
C VAL A 219 11.46 2.01 -10.19
N GLU A 220 10.61 2.12 -11.20
CA GLU A 220 9.72 3.28 -11.41
C GLU A 220 8.69 3.41 -10.27
N GLY A 221 8.05 2.30 -9.87
CA GLY A 221 7.16 2.30 -8.71
C GLY A 221 7.85 2.72 -7.39
N CYS A 222 9.17 2.55 -7.30
CA CYS A 222 9.96 2.99 -6.16
C CYS A 222 10.44 4.46 -6.27
N ASN A 223 10.82 4.88 -7.48
CA ASN A 223 11.56 6.14 -7.69
C ASN A 223 10.66 7.27 -8.16
N ASP A 224 9.58 6.95 -8.87
CA ASP A 224 8.69 7.92 -9.51
C ASP A 224 7.30 7.91 -8.88
N VAL A 225 6.80 6.73 -8.49
CA VAL A 225 5.58 6.67 -7.68
C VAL A 225 5.89 7.00 -6.23
N GLN A 226 6.64 6.14 -5.53
CA GLN A 226 6.91 6.35 -4.10
C GLN A 226 7.87 7.51 -3.83
N VAL A 227 8.71 7.88 -4.80
CA VAL A 227 9.79 8.88 -4.66
C VAL A 227 10.71 8.55 -3.47
N GLU A 228 11.13 7.29 -3.35
CA GLU A 228 12.07 6.84 -2.30
C GLU A 228 13.48 6.60 -2.85
N GLY A 229 13.64 6.33 -4.15
CA GLY A 229 14.98 6.18 -4.74
C GLY A 229 15.73 4.93 -4.29
N VAL A 230 15.06 3.86 -3.87
CA VAL A 230 15.76 2.69 -3.28
C VAL A 230 16.26 1.70 -4.32
N LEU A 231 15.50 1.52 -5.40
CA LEU A 231 15.79 0.52 -6.43
C LEU A 231 16.50 1.13 -7.64
N ARG A 232 17.34 0.33 -8.30
CA ARG A 232 17.99 0.68 -9.57
C ARG A 232 18.23 -0.55 -10.44
N ILE A 233 18.47 -0.34 -11.72
CA ILE A 233 19.15 -1.33 -12.58
C ILE A 233 20.66 -1.14 -12.43
N GLU A 234 21.38 -2.22 -12.18
CA GLU A 234 22.85 -2.23 -12.14
C GLU A 234 23.43 -3.40 -12.92
N GLY A 235 24.73 -3.31 -13.23
CA GLY A 235 25.44 -4.31 -14.05
C GLY A 235 25.46 -3.96 -15.54
N HIS A 236 25.94 -4.90 -16.36
CA HIS A 236 25.97 -4.77 -17.80
C HIS A 236 25.79 -6.13 -18.49
N GLY A 237 25.10 -6.15 -19.64
CA GLY A 237 24.91 -7.39 -20.40
C GLY A 237 24.24 -8.48 -19.56
N GLU A 238 24.89 -9.64 -19.42
CA GLU A 238 24.38 -10.80 -18.69
C GLU A 238 24.36 -10.67 -17.16
N ASP A 239 25.08 -9.68 -16.61
CA ASP A 239 25.13 -9.36 -15.18
C ASP A 239 24.11 -8.27 -14.78
N THR A 240 23.24 -7.86 -15.71
CA THR A 240 22.23 -6.81 -15.46
C THR A 240 21.14 -7.33 -14.53
N ARG A 241 20.90 -6.62 -13.43
CA ARG A 241 19.93 -7.03 -12.40
C ARG A 241 19.33 -5.83 -11.67
N ILE A 242 18.28 -6.08 -10.89
CA ILE A 242 17.74 -5.11 -9.94
C ILE A 242 18.64 -5.05 -8.71
N GLY A 243 19.20 -3.88 -8.42
CA GLY A 243 20.02 -3.58 -7.26
C GLY A 243 19.41 -2.47 -6.40
N PHE A 244 20.19 -2.02 -5.41
CA PHE A 244 19.81 -0.97 -4.48
C PHE A 244 20.72 0.25 -4.67
N GLN A 245 20.18 1.47 -4.57
CA GLN A 245 20.96 2.70 -4.80
C GLN A 245 22.06 2.91 -3.74
N SER A 246 21.86 2.44 -2.51
CA SER A 246 22.83 2.54 -1.40
C SER A 246 23.99 1.54 -1.47
N ASP A 247 24.16 0.84 -2.60
CA ASP A 247 25.05 -0.32 -2.74
C ASP A 247 24.78 -1.44 -1.71
N ALA A 248 23.60 -1.44 -1.09
CA ALA A 248 23.15 -2.51 -0.21
C ALA A 248 23.08 -3.84 -0.96
N GLU A 249 23.44 -4.93 -0.29
CA GLU A 249 23.36 -6.28 -0.88
C GLU A 249 21.94 -6.87 -0.77
N THR A 250 21.18 -6.48 0.27
CA THR A 250 19.85 -7.00 0.57
C THR A 250 18.85 -5.89 0.87
N MET A 251 17.55 -6.17 0.76
CA MET A 251 16.49 -5.20 1.02
C MET A 251 16.52 -4.68 2.45
N ALA A 252 16.77 -5.54 3.45
CA ALA A 252 16.86 -5.13 4.85
C ALA A 252 18.03 -4.19 5.15
N ASP A 253 19.10 -4.23 4.35
CA ASP A 253 20.26 -3.35 4.47
C ASP A 253 20.10 -2.05 3.67
N SER A 254 19.02 -1.92 2.89
CA SER A 254 18.70 -0.74 2.08
C SER A 254 17.84 0.27 2.84
N GLU A 255 17.52 1.40 2.20
CA GLU A 255 16.60 2.43 2.74
C GLU A 255 15.11 2.10 2.45
N CYS A 256 14.79 0.86 2.07
CA CYS A 256 13.42 0.44 1.75
C CYS A 256 12.44 0.63 2.93
N VAL A 257 11.43 1.47 2.72
CA VAL A 257 10.34 1.71 3.69
C VAL A 257 9.22 0.66 3.66
N SER A 258 9.36 -0.40 2.85
CA SER A 258 8.39 -1.49 2.72
C SER A 258 6.97 -1.04 2.33
N CYS A 259 6.84 -0.10 1.38
CA CYS A 259 5.53 0.30 0.85
C CYS A 259 4.81 -0.82 0.08
N GLY A 260 5.58 -1.73 -0.54
CA GLY A 260 5.03 -2.87 -1.30
C GLY A 260 4.68 -2.57 -2.76
N HIS A 261 4.93 -1.35 -3.28
CA HIS A 261 4.68 -1.02 -4.68
C HIS A 261 5.45 -1.94 -5.63
N CYS A 262 6.74 -2.18 -5.37
CA CYS A 262 7.56 -3.06 -6.20
C CYS A 262 7.00 -4.48 -6.34
N ALA A 263 6.36 -5.03 -5.30
CA ALA A 263 5.71 -6.33 -5.34
C ALA A 263 4.34 -6.28 -6.03
N THR A 264 3.63 -5.15 -5.90
CA THR A 264 2.31 -4.95 -6.51
C THR A 264 2.40 -4.82 -8.04
N VAL A 265 3.44 -4.16 -8.55
CA VAL A 265 3.59 -3.83 -9.99
C VAL A 265 4.44 -4.84 -10.75
N CYS A 266 4.99 -5.85 -10.06
CA CYS A 266 5.86 -6.85 -10.67
C CYS A 266 5.04 -7.84 -11.51
N PRO A 267 5.27 -7.94 -12.84
CA PRO A 267 4.49 -8.79 -13.74
C PRO A 267 4.86 -10.29 -13.65
N THR A 268 5.77 -10.63 -12.74
CA THR A 268 6.30 -11.98 -12.55
C THR A 268 6.44 -12.29 -11.06
N GLY A 269 6.87 -13.51 -10.72
CA GLY A 269 7.20 -13.88 -9.34
C GLY A 269 8.56 -13.36 -8.84
N ALA A 270 9.10 -12.27 -9.38
CA ALA A 270 10.40 -11.72 -8.97
C ALA A 270 10.33 -10.89 -7.69
N PHE A 271 9.29 -10.08 -7.50
CA PHE A 271 8.97 -9.43 -6.23
C PHE A 271 7.62 -9.95 -5.77
N THR A 272 7.54 -10.54 -4.56
CA THR A 272 6.29 -11.11 -4.06
C THR A 272 6.07 -10.78 -2.60
N GLU A 273 4.83 -10.48 -2.21
CA GLU A 273 4.46 -10.36 -0.80
C GLU A 273 4.48 -11.73 -0.12
N LYS A 274 5.10 -11.86 1.05
CA LYS A 274 5.18 -13.15 1.77
C LYS A 274 3.82 -13.66 2.25
N GLY A 275 2.92 -12.76 2.69
CA GLY A 275 1.59 -13.14 3.20
C GLY A 275 0.64 -13.70 2.14
N ILE A 276 0.79 -13.28 0.88
CA ILE A 276 -0.02 -13.76 -0.26
C ILE A 276 0.75 -14.82 -1.06
N GLY A 277 2.08 -14.83 -0.96
CA GLY A 277 2.96 -15.76 -1.65
C GLY A 277 2.52 -17.21 -1.45
N GLY A 278 2.24 -17.88 -2.56
CA GLY A 278 1.86 -19.29 -2.56
C GLY A 278 0.36 -19.57 -2.37
N ALA A 279 -0.50 -18.55 -2.17
CA ALA A 279 -1.95 -18.72 -2.04
C ALA A 279 -2.57 -19.49 -3.23
N ALA A 280 -2.04 -19.27 -4.43
CA ALA A 280 -2.46 -19.89 -5.69
C ALA A 280 -1.58 -21.08 -6.15
N THR A 281 -0.71 -21.61 -5.28
CA THR A 281 0.21 -22.72 -5.64
C THR A 281 -0.26 -24.08 -5.10
N LEU A 282 0.28 -25.18 -5.63
CA LEU A 282 0.08 -26.54 -5.12
C LEU A 282 1.01 -26.81 -3.90
N PRO A 283 0.48 -26.98 -2.68
CA PRO A 283 1.21 -27.52 -1.56
C PRO A 283 0.99 -29.04 -1.55
N LEU A 284 1.58 -29.76 -2.50
CA LEU A 284 1.55 -31.22 -2.40
C LEU A 284 2.47 -31.63 -1.22
N PRO A 285 2.01 -32.43 -0.25
CA PRO A 285 2.87 -32.91 0.84
C PRO A 285 4.02 -33.72 0.24
N GLY A 286 5.23 -33.17 0.23
CA GLY A 286 6.39 -33.75 -0.47
C GLY A 286 6.94 -32.93 -1.64
N PHE A 287 6.11 -32.08 -2.25
CA PHE A 287 6.54 -30.92 -3.03
C PHE A 287 6.82 -29.79 -2.06
N THR A 288 8.09 -29.58 -1.77
CA THR A 288 8.49 -28.36 -1.09
C THR A 288 8.37 -27.22 -2.10
N GLN A 289 7.80 -26.07 -1.70
CA GLN A 289 7.81 -24.84 -2.52
C GLN A 289 9.26 -24.43 -2.73
N ARG A 290 9.88 -25.03 -3.73
CA ARG A 290 11.24 -24.72 -4.11
C ARG A 290 11.18 -23.46 -4.94
N ASN A 291 11.77 -22.42 -4.40
CA ASN A 291 12.09 -21.22 -5.16
C ASN A 291 12.99 -21.56 -6.37
N SER A 292 13.30 -20.55 -7.18
CA SER A 292 14.17 -20.68 -8.37
C SER A 292 15.46 -21.47 -8.11
N ILE A 293 16.05 -21.34 -6.92
CA ILE A 293 17.32 -21.96 -6.53
C ILE A 293 17.19 -23.34 -5.87
N GLY A 294 15.99 -23.93 -5.85
CA GLY A 294 15.78 -25.26 -5.27
C GLY A 294 15.82 -25.31 -3.74
N THR A 295 15.86 -24.16 -3.08
CA THR A 295 15.80 -24.06 -1.62
C THR A 295 14.35 -24.13 -1.18
N VAL A 296 14.11 -24.91 -0.14
CA VAL A 296 12.82 -24.94 0.56
C VAL A 296 12.85 -23.79 1.55
N LEU A 297 11.99 -22.81 1.35
CA LEU A 297 11.83 -21.77 2.36
C LEU A 297 10.95 -22.36 3.46
N GLU A 298 11.58 -22.75 4.55
CA GLU A 298 10.89 -23.00 5.81
C GLU A 298 10.55 -21.62 6.39
N THR A 299 9.39 -21.07 6.04
CA THR A 299 8.79 -20.03 6.87
C THR A 299 8.49 -20.64 8.25
N ASP A 300 8.69 -19.90 9.34
CA ASP A 300 8.18 -20.29 10.67
C ASP A 300 6.74 -20.79 10.48
N ASP A 301 6.40 -21.96 11.05
CA ASP A 301 5.17 -22.71 10.82
C ASP A 301 3.91 -21.80 10.77
N VAL A 302 3.61 -21.24 9.60
CA VAL A 302 2.24 -21.04 9.19
C VAL A 302 1.77 -22.46 8.93
N GLU A 303 0.84 -22.96 9.75
CA GLU A 303 0.18 -24.23 9.43
C GLU A 303 -0.18 -24.18 7.94
N THR A 304 0.49 -24.97 7.11
CA THR A 304 0.12 -25.02 5.70
C THR A 304 -1.32 -25.50 5.68
N LEU A 305 -2.22 -24.66 5.18
CA LEU A 305 -3.68 -24.74 5.27
C LEU A 305 -4.34 -26.07 4.86
N ASP A 306 -3.59 -27.06 4.35
CA ASP A 306 -4.07 -28.41 4.09
C ASP A 306 -3.87 -29.38 5.28
N ASP A 307 -3.19 -28.98 6.37
CA ASP A 307 -2.93 -29.80 7.58
C ASP A 307 -3.69 -29.33 8.85
N THR A 308 -4.50 -28.29 8.74
CA THR A 308 -5.28 -27.77 9.89
C THR A 308 -6.36 -28.78 10.33
N THR A 309 -6.42 -29.01 11.64
CA THR A 309 -7.52 -29.76 12.30
C THR A 309 -8.57 -28.83 12.91
N ALA A 310 -8.56 -27.55 12.55
CA ALA A 310 -9.48 -26.57 13.09
C ALA A 310 -10.93 -26.94 12.73
N PRO A 311 -11.85 -27.04 13.72
CA PRO A 311 -13.24 -27.30 13.42
C PRO A 311 -13.83 -26.06 12.74
N ASN A 312 -14.36 -26.25 11.52
CA ASN A 312 -15.19 -25.29 10.78
C ASN A 312 -15.86 -24.26 11.69
N ARG A 313 -15.44 -22.99 11.62
CA ARG A 313 -16.21 -21.87 12.16
C ARG A 313 -17.11 -21.32 11.05
N SER A 314 -18.24 -21.98 10.85
CA SER A 314 -19.41 -21.31 10.28
C SER A 314 -20.58 -21.51 11.22
N PRO A 315 -21.31 -20.46 11.63
CA PRO A 315 -22.65 -20.64 12.16
C PRO A 315 -23.55 -21.09 10.99
N GLY A 316 -24.09 -22.30 11.05
CA GLY A 316 -25.01 -22.79 10.01
C GLY A 316 -26.20 -21.83 9.82
N PRO A 317 -26.77 -21.70 8.61
CA PRO A 317 -27.85 -20.77 8.35
C PRO A 317 -29.15 -21.33 8.94
N GLY A 318 -29.69 -20.69 9.97
CA GLY A 318 -31.02 -21.03 10.47
C GLY A 318 -31.23 -20.84 11.96
N GLY A 319 -31.07 -19.61 12.46
CA GLY A 319 -31.55 -19.22 13.77
C GLY A 319 -32.79 -18.34 13.69
N VAL A 320 -33.99 -18.90 13.39
CA VAL A 320 -35.26 -18.24 13.76
C VAL A 320 -36.42 -19.24 13.95
N GLY A 321 -37.07 -19.19 15.12
CA GLY A 321 -38.54 -19.29 15.22
C GLY A 321 -39.21 -20.63 15.58
N ALA A 322 -39.49 -20.80 16.88
CA ALA A 322 -40.68 -21.39 17.52
C ALA A 322 -41.61 -22.40 16.78
N GLY A 323 -41.86 -23.55 17.42
CA GLY A 323 -43.19 -24.19 17.46
C GLY A 323 -43.25 -25.73 17.33
N ALA A 324 -43.92 -26.36 18.31
CA ALA A 324 -44.60 -27.67 18.29
C ALA A 324 -43.84 -28.98 18.64
N GLU A 325 -44.14 -29.44 19.87
CA GLU A 325 -44.52 -30.82 20.29
C GLU A 325 -43.77 -32.07 19.78
N GLY A 326 -43.19 -32.85 20.72
CA GLY A 326 -43.34 -34.31 20.70
C GLY A 326 -42.13 -35.22 21.01
N VAL A 327 -41.97 -35.60 22.29
CA VAL A 327 -41.65 -36.96 22.81
C VAL A 327 -40.27 -37.64 22.55
N ALA A 328 -39.47 -37.66 23.63
CA ALA A 328 -38.71 -38.76 24.28
C ALA A 328 -37.56 -39.54 23.61
N GLY A 329 -36.42 -39.67 24.35
CA GLY A 329 -35.42 -40.74 24.10
C GLY A 329 -34.04 -40.65 24.79
N ALA A 330 -33.98 -40.69 26.12
CA ALA A 330 -32.94 -41.23 27.03
C ALA A 330 -31.43 -41.41 26.66
N THR A 331 -30.57 -40.75 27.48
CA THR A 331 -29.39 -41.23 28.27
C THR A 331 -28.12 -41.84 27.63
N GLY A 332 -26.95 -41.34 28.07
CA GLY A 332 -25.69 -42.10 28.13
C GLY A 332 -24.43 -41.27 28.46
N THR A 333 -23.97 -41.30 29.72
CA THR A 333 -22.72 -40.71 30.25
C THR A 333 -21.48 -41.60 30.02
N GLY A 334 -20.26 -41.05 29.98
CA GLY A 334 -19.04 -41.84 30.19
C GLY A 334 -17.70 -41.08 30.11
N ASP A 335 -17.12 -40.80 31.28
CA ASP A 335 -15.72 -40.37 31.52
C ASP A 335 -14.68 -41.36 30.93
N ALA A 336 -13.55 -40.85 30.40
CA ALA A 336 -12.40 -41.66 30.00
C ALA A 336 -11.11 -41.29 30.77
N THR A 337 -10.42 -42.33 31.23
CA THR A 337 -9.38 -42.35 32.27
C THR A 337 -7.94 -42.20 31.73
N GLY A 338 -7.00 -41.84 32.62
CA GLY A 338 -5.59 -41.46 32.32
C GLY A 338 -4.69 -42.47 31.58
N VAL A 339 -5.14 -43.71 31.34
CA VAL A 339 -4.41 -44.68 30.49
C VAL A 339 -4.56 -44.33 29.01
N ALA A 340 -5.69 -43.72 28.61
CA ALA A 340 -5.89 -43.21 27.26
C ALA A 340 -4.87 -42.11 26.91
N ARG A 341 -4.59 -41.21 27.86
CA ARG A 341 -3.64 -40.10 27.70
C ARG A 341 -2.19 -40.58 27.56
N PHE A 342 -1.79 -41.65 28.27
CA PHE A 342 -0.46 -42.25 28.15
C PHE A 342 -0.27 -43.02 26.83
N MET A 343 -1.27 -43.80 26.42
CA MET A 343 -1.24 -44.53 25.15
C MET A 343 -1.27 -43.58 23.94
N GLN A 344 -1.95 -42.43 24.07
CA GLN A 344 -1.95 -41.37 23.07
C GLN A 344 -0.58 -40.68 22.96
N GLY A 345 0.11 -40.42 24.07
CA GLY A 345 1.48 -39.88 24.07
C GLY A 345 2.54 -40.85 23.50
N ALA A 346 2.38 -42.16 23.73
CA ALA A 346 3.26 -43.18 23.16
C ALA A 346 3.01 -43.38 21.65
N ARG A 347 1.75 -43.27 21.21
CA ARG A 347 1.40 -43.26 19.77
C ARG A 347 1.97 -42.01 19.10
N LYS A 348 1.83 -40.84 19.70
CA LYS A 348 2.32 -39.54 19.17
C LYS A 348 3.83 -39.57 18.91
N ARG A 349 4.63 -40.04 19.88
CA ARG A 349 6.10 -40.16 19.72
C ARG A 349 6.54 -41.21 18.70
N ALA A 350 5.78 -42.31 18.56
CA ALA A 350 6.08 -43.33 17.56
C ALA A 350 5.73 -42.86 16.14
N THR A 351 4.69 -42.03 15.99
CA THR A 351 4.29 -41.39 14.72
C THR A 351 5.25 -40.26 14.34
N GLU A 352 5.77 -39.48 15.30
CA GLU A 352 6.76 -38.42 15.07
C GLU A 352 8.10 -38.99 14.55
N LEU A 353 8.63 -40.06 15.19
CA LEU A 353 9.90 -40.68 14.79
C LEU A 353 9.83 -41.48 13.49
N ALA A 354 8.69 -42.11 13.19
CA ALA A 354 8.47 -42.79 11.90
C ALA A 354 8.17 -41.79 10.77
N GLY A 355 7.60 -40.63 11.10
CA GLY A 355 7.31 -39.54 10.19
C GLY A 355 8.55 -38.85 9.67
N GLU A 356 9.55 -38.53 10.51
CA GLU A 356 10.67 -37.68 10.08
C GLU A 356 11.58 -38.34 9.02
N TYR A 357 11.97 -39.61 9.23
CA TYR A 357 12.81 -40.35 8.28
C TYR A 357 12.04 -40.83 7.04
N GLY A 358 10.76 -41.18 7.19
CA GLY A 358 9.89 -41.56 6.08
C GLY A 358 9.54 -40.39 5.19
N ARG A 359 9.29 -39.21 5.77
CA ARG A 359 8.98 -37.96 5.06
C ARG A 359 10.20 -37.46 4.29
N LYS A 360 11.39 -37.43 4.89
CA LYS A 360 12.65 -37.09 4.17
C LYS A 360 12.95 -38.02 2.98
N ALA A 361 12.65 -39.32 3.10
CA ALA A 361 12.85 -40.28 2.01
C ALA A 361 11.74 -40.22 0.93
N MET A 362 10.50 -39.90 1.29
CA MET A 362 9.41 -39.66 0.33
C MET A 362 9.64 -38.37 -0.46
N ILE A 363 9.96 -37.27 0.24
CA ILE A 363 10.36 -35.97 -0.30
C ILE A 363 11.48 -36.16 -1.35
N ALA A 364 12.56 -36.89 -1.01
CA ALA A 364 13.66 -37.16 -1.95
C ALA A 364 13.26 -38.01 -3.18
N GLY A 365 12.33 -38.95 -3.01
CA GLY A 365 11.80 -39.78 -4.11
C GLY A 365 10.85 -39.01 -5.04
N GLU A 366 10.04 -38.13 -4.48
CA GLU A 366 9.11 -37.26 -5.20
C GLU A 366 9.83 -36.13 -5.93
N HIS A 367 10.90 -35.57 -5.37
CA HIS A 367 11.77 -34.61 -6.07
C HIS A 367 12.40 -35.14 -7.35
N THR A 368 12.67 -36.45 -7.39
CA THR A 368 13.16 -37.09 -8.62
C THR A 368 12.03 -37.19 -9.65
N ALA A 369 10.79 -37.44 -9.22
CA ALA A 369 9.63 -37.50 -10.10
C ALA A 369 9.20 -36.12 -10.62
N GLU A 370 9.26 -35.08 -9.79
CA GLU A 370 9.03 -33.67 -10.13
C GLU A 370 10.04 -33.18 -11.16
N SER A 371 11.34 -33.39 -10.91
CA SER A 371 12.39 -33.05 -11.88
C SER A 371 12.25 -33.81 -13.20
N ILE A 372 11.79 -35.07 -13.17
CA ILE A 372 11.52 -35.83 -14.41
C ILE A 372 10.30 -35.25 -15.14
N ALA A 373 9.20 -34.96 -14.44
CA ALA A 373 7.97 -34.43 -15.02
C ALA A 373 8.18 -33.02 -15.62
N MET A 374 8.84 -32.12 -14.90
CA MET A 374 9.19 -30.79 -15.40
C MET A 374 10.09 -30.85 -16.65
N ASN A 375 11.01 -31.82 -16.72
CA ASN A 375 11.90 -31.99 -17.87
C ASN A 375 11.29 -32.78 -19.05
N THR A 376 10.04 -33.27 -18.95
CA THR A 376 9.38 -34.04 -20.02
C THR A 376 8.03 -33.49 -20.48
N ILE A 377 7.48 -32.50 -19.79
CA ILE A 377 6.23 -31.83 -20.14
C ILE A 377 6.59 -30.54 -20.90
N PRO A 378 5.97 -30.25 -22.07
CA PRO A 378 6.13 -28.97 -22.74
C PRO A 378 5.78 -27.80 -21.83
N GLU A 379 6.52 -26.69 -21.96
CA GLU A 379 6.32 -25.49 -21.17
C GLU A 379 4.87 -24.98 -21.28
N GLY A 380 4.27 -25.05 -22.47
CA GLY A 380 2.85 -24.71 -22.69
C GLY A 380 1.90 -25.49 -21.77
N ARG A 381 2.11 -26.79 -21.62
CA ARG A 381 1.31 -27.60 -20.69
C ARG A 381 1.58 -27.29 -19.23
N LEU A 382 2.78 -26.80 -18.88
CA LEU A 382 3.06 -26.36 -17.52
C LEU A 382 2.29 -25.09 -17.18
N PHE A 383 2.15 -24.17 -18.13
CA PHE A 383 1.31 -22.98 -17.97
C PHE A 383 -0.16 -23.38 -17.77
N ASP A 384 -0.72 -24.25 -18.62
CA ASP A 384 -2.11 -24.74 -18.48
C ASP A 384 -2.36 -25.40 -17.10
N ILE A 385 -1.41 -26.20 -16.62
CA ILE A 385 -1.52 -26.86 -15.32
C ILE A 385 -1.45 -25.83 -14.19
N ALA A 386 -0.54 -24.87 -14.29
CA ALA A 386 -0.35 -23.83 -13.29
C ALA A 386 -1.57 -22.90 -13.18
N ASP A 387 -2.17 -22.58 -14.33
CA ASP A 387 -3.41 -21.81 -14.47
C ASP A 387 -4.60 -22.54 -13.82
N PHE A 388 -4.86 -23.79 -14.23
CA PHE A 388 -5.90 -24.62 -13.61
C PHE A 388 -5.73 -24.76 -12.08
N VAL A 389 -4.49 -24.88 -11.61
CA VAL A 389 -4.17 -24.97 -10.19
C VAL A 389 -4.46 -23.66 -9.47
N SER A 390 -4.06 -22.55 -10.09
CA SER A 390 -4.30 -21.22 -9.58
C SER A 390 -5.80 -20.98 -9.40
N ASP A 391 -6.59 -21.17 -10.45
CA ASP A 391 -8.05 -20.96 -10.43
C ASP A 391 -8.71 -21.73 -9.30
N ALA A 392 -8.38 -23.02 -9.19
CA ALA A 392 -8.96 -23.89 -8.16
C ALA A 392 -8.57 -23.50 -6.73
N ARG A 393 -7.48 -22.75 -6.56
CA ARG A 393 -6.96 -22.27 -5.27
C ARG A 393 -7.49 -20.88 -4.94
N LEU A 394 -7.45 -19.96 -5.90
CA LEU A 394 -7.99 -18.61 -5.79
C LEU A 394 -9.51 -18.64 -5.58
N SER A 395 -10.23 -19.62 -6.13
CA SER A 395 -11.66 -19.83 -5.84
C SER A 395 -11.98 -20.15 -4.37
N ARG A 396 -10.97 -20.29 -3.50
CA ARG A 396 -11.11 -20.53 -2.06
C ARG A 396 -10.58 -19.35 -1.22
N ILE A 397 -10.19 -18.27 -1.88
CA ILE A 397 -9.83 -17.01 -1.25
C ILE A 397 -11.09 -16.15 -1.25
N ASP A 398 -11.42 -15.62 -0.09
CA ASP A 398 -12.45 -14.62 0.05
C ASP A 398 -11.80 -13.26 -0.19
N THR A 399 -12.35 -12.45 -1.08
CA THR A 399 -11.89 -11.09 -1.30
C THR A 399 -13.01 -10.09 -1.02
N GLU A 400 -12.67 -8.96 -0.41
CA GLU A 400 -13.63 -7.90 -0.12
C GLU A 400 -12.93 -6.55 -0.09
N GLU A 401 -13.52 -5.55 -0.75
CA GLU A 401 -13.03 -4.18 -0.70
C GLU A 401 -13.20 -3.57 0.68
N THR A 402 -12.17 -2.85 1.14
CA THR A 402 -12.21 -2.19 2.44
C THR A 402 -11.30 -0.96 2.48
N THR A 403 -11.26 -0.30 3.63
CA THR A 403 -10.45 0.90 3.88
C THR A 403 -9.46 0.66 5.01
N CYS A 404 -8.27 1.24 4.87
CA CYS A 404 -7.20 1.18 5.86
C CYS A 404 -7.61 1.75 7.23
N GLY A 405 -7.54 0.93 8.28
CA GLY A 405 -7.84 1.35 9.66
C GLY A 405 -6.71 2.10 10.39
N PHE A 406 -5.63 2.50 9.71
CA PHE A 406 -4.43 3.06 10.33
C PHE A 406 -4.41 4.59 10.45
N CYS A 407 -4.14 5.30 9.36
CA CYS A 407 -4.05 6.76 9.36
C CYS A 407 -5.31 7.40 8.75
N ALA A 408 -5.40 8.73 8.77
CA ALA A 408 -6.58 9.45 8.29
C ALA A 408 -6.67 9.62 6.76
N VAL A 409 -5.69 9.12 5.99
CA VAL A 409 -5.71 9.19 4.51
C VAL A 409 -6.87 8.38 3.94
N GLY A 410 -7.22 7.26 4.58
CA GLY A 410 -8.36 6.44 4.14
C GLY A 410 -8.10 5.63 2.88
N CYS A 411 -6.87 5.15 2.68
CA CYS A 411 -6.52 4.30 1.52
C CYS A 411 -7.49 3.12 1.39
N ARG A 412 -7.96 2.84 0.18
CA ARG A 412 -8.84 1.71 -0.16
C ARG A 412 -8.04 0.61 -0.83
N PHE A 413 -8.41 -0.64 -0.55
CA PHE A 413 -7.78 -1.84 -1.10
C PHE A 413 -8.74 -3.02 -1.01
N GLU A 414 -8.46 -4.08 -1.76
CA GLU A 414 -9.08 -5.38 -1.61
C GLU A 414 -8.35 -6.19 -0.52
N MET A 415 -9.08 -6.66 0.49
CA MET A 415 -8.57 -7.55 1.53
C MET A 415 -8.76 -8.99 1.09
N TRP A 416 -7.68 -9.76 1.09
CA TRP A 416 -7.70 -11.19 0.82
C TRP A 416 -7.74 -11.96 2.13
N GLY A 417 -8.71 -12.86 2.24
CA GLY A 417 -8.95 -13.70 3.40
C GLY A 417 -9.05 -15.17 3.02
N LYS A 418 -8.76 -16.03 3.99
CA LYS A 418 -8.94 -17.48 3.84
C LYS A 418 -9.25 -18.10 5.18
N ASP A 419 -10.30 -18.93 5.23
CA ASP A 419 -10.71 -19.65 6.44
C ASP A 419 -10.96 -18.72 7.67
N GLY A 420 -11.29 -17.45 7.41
CA GLY A 420 -11.53 -16.42 8.42
C GLY A 420 -10.31 -15.59 8.81
N ASP A 421 -9.13 -15.90 8.29
CA ASP A 421 -7.88 -15.16 8.53
C ASP A 421 -7.58 -14.20 7.37
N ALA A 422 -7.04 -13.02 7.68
CA ALA A 422 -6.57 -12.07 6.68
C ALA A 422 -5.17 -12.49 6.19
N ILE A 423 -4.98 -12.67 4.89
CA ILE A 423 -3.71 -13.14 4.32
C ILE A 423 -2.95 -12.04 3.56
N GLY A 424 -3.64 -11.02 3.05
CA GLY A 424 -2.97 -9.90 2.40
C GLY A 424 -3.93 -8.85 1.85
N VAL A 425 -3.37 -7.82 1.22
CA VAL A 425 -4.16 -6.79 0.54
C VAL A 425 -3.60 -6.51 -0.86
N GLN A 426 -4.51 -6.29 -1.80
CA GLN A 426 -4.22 -5.87 -3.16
C GLN A 426 -4.90 -4.53 -3.46
N PRO A 427 -4.41 -3.74 -4.44
CA PRO A 427 -5.18 -2.60 -4.95
C PRO A 427 -6.60 -3.01 -5.32
N VAL A 428 -7.53 -2.07 -5.27
CA VAL A 428 -8.87 -2.28 -5.87
C VAL A 428 -8.75 -2.38 -7.39
N ASP A 429 -9.71 -3.05 -8.02
CA ASP A 429 -9.74 -3.23 -9.48
C ASP A 429 -10.03 -1.91 -10.19
N ASP A 430 -10.95 -1.09 -9.65
CA ASP A 430 -11.27 0.24 -10.15
C ASP A 430 -10.51 1.34 -9.35
N PRO A 431 -9.47 1.96 -9.94
CA PRO A 431 -8.71 3.04 -9.33
C PRO A 431 -9.57 4.24 -8.93
N ALA A 432 -10.63 4.53 -9.69
CA ALA A 432 -11.55 5.62 -9.38
C ALA A 432 -12.31 5.37 -8.06
N ALA A 433 -12.41 4.09 -7.64
CA ALA A 433 -12.94 3.72 -6.34
C ALA A 433 -11.97 4.01 -5.18
N ALA A 434 -10.69 4.28 -5.46
CA ALA A 434 -9.62 4.59 -4.50
C ALA A 434 -9.05 6.03 -4.67
N PRO A 435 -9.86 7.10 -4.59
CA PRO A 435 -9.43 8.47 -4.87
C PRO A 435 -8.39 9.04 -3.90
N ALA A 436 -8.10 8.36 -2.79
CA ALA A 436 -7.09 8.79 -1.82
C ALA A 436 -5.70 8.20 -2.12
N ASN A 437 -5.63 7.11 -2.88
CA ASN A 437 -4.40 6.33 -2.96
C ASN A 437 -4.18 5.59 -4.28
N ASP A 438 -5.17 5.46 -5.16
CA ASP A 438 -5.05 4.62 -6.36
C ASP A 438 -4.57 3.21 -5.94
N PHE A 439 -3.51 2.67 -6.53
CA PHE A 439 -2.87 1.43 -6.08
C PHE A 439 -1.88 1.63 -4.92
N SER A 440 -1.52 2.88 -4.61
CA SER A 440 -0.48 3.18 -3.63
C SER A 440 -0.88 2.79 -2.22
N THR A 441 0.07 2.27 -1.45
CA THR A 441 -0.13 1.87 -0.06
C THR A 441 1.12 2.19 0.78
N CYS A 442 1.02 2.01 2.10
CA CYS A 442 2.18 2.05 2.98
C CYS A 442 2.29 0.74 3.76
N VAL A 443 3.45 0.49 4.37
CA VAL A 443 3.72 -0.74 5.16
C VAL A 443 2.60 -1.09 6.14
N LYS A 444 2.00 -0.08 6.79
CA LYS A 444 0.90 -0.26 7.74
C LYS A 444 -0.35 -0.83 7.08
N GLY A 445 -0.76 -0.25 5.95
CA GLY A 445 -1.95 -0.70 5.22
C GLY A 445 -1.72 -2.00 4.46
N LYS A 446 -0.53 -2.14 3.84
CA LYS A 446 -0.18 -3.27 2.98
C LYS A 446 0.09 -4.57 3.75
N PHE A 447 0.71 -4.47 4.93
CA PHE A 447 1.17 -5.64 5.68
C PHE A 447 0.70 -5.70 7.14
N GLY A 448 0.07 -4.63 7.64
CA GLY A 448 -0.31 -4.52 9.05
C GLY A 448 -1.61 -5.24 9.43
N HIS A 449 -2.14 -6.15 8.63
CA HIS A 449 -3.42 -6.85 8.90
C HIS A 449 -3.30 -8.05 9.85
N GLU A 450 -2.08 -8.58 10.06
CA GLU A 450 -1.83 -9.83 10.81
C GLU A 450 -2.28 -9.79 12.28
N PHE A 451 -2.44 -8.62 12.89
CA PHE A 451 -2.96 -8.51 14.26
C PHE A 451 -4.37 -9.10 14.41
N ALA A 452 -5.14 -9.16 13.32
CA ALA A 452 -6.47 -9.77 13.32
C ALA A 452 -6.44 -11.30 13.52
N ASN A 453 -5.32 -11.92 13.14
CA ASN A 453 -5.07 -13.36 13.21
C ASN A 453 -4.31 -13.76 14.48
N SER A 454 -3.89 -12.79 15.30
CA SER A 454 -3.10 -13.05 16.50
C SER A 454 -3.85 -13.92 17.51
N ASP A 455 -3.17 -14.94 18.05
CA ASP A 455 -3.66 -15.73 19.19
C ASP A 455 -3.89 -14.90 20.46
N GLU A 456 -3.30 -13.70 20.54
CA GLU A 456 -3.53 -12.77 21.65
C GLU A 456 -4.85 -12.00 21.53
N ARG A 457 -5.56 -12.12 20.40
CA ARG A 457 -6.84 -11.46 20.16
C ARG A 457 -7.91 -11.97 21.14
N LEU A 458 -8.49 -11.06 21.90
CA LEU A 458 -9.62 -11.38 22.77
C LEU A 458 -10.85 -11.76 21.93
N THR A 459 -11.35 -12.99 22.13
CA THR A 459 -12.50 -13.55 21.42
C THR A 459 -13.72 -13.78 22.31
N GLU A 460 -13.57 -13.60 23.62
CA GLU A 460 -14.63 -13.75 24.62
C GLU A 460 -14.58 -12.64 25.68
N PRO A 461 -15.71 -12.28 26.30
CA PRO A 461 -15.73 -11.32 27.41
C PRO A 461 -14.96 -11.82 28.62
N LEU A 462 -14.18 -10.93 29.24
CA LEU A 462 -13.44 -11.20 30.46
C LEU A 462 -13.91 -10.27 31.58
N VAL A 463 -14.11 -10.80 32.78
CA VAL A 463 -14.39 -10.02 33.99
C VAL A 463 -13.25 -10.18 34.97
N ARG A 464 -12.86 -9.07 35.61
CA ARG A 464 -11.82 -9.06 36.63
C ARG A 464 -12.39 -9.47 37.98
N THR A 465 -11.83 -10.50 38.60
CA THR A 465 -12.26 -11.02 39.90
C THR A 465 -11.65 -10.23 41.07
N ASP A 466 -12.09 -10.52 42.29
CA ASP A 466 -11.54 -9.94 43.53
C ASP A 466 -10.06 -10.30 43.75
N SER A 467 -9.55 -11.39 43.16
CA SER A 467 -8.11 -11.71 43.18
C SER A 467 -7.30 -10.80 42.26
N GLY A 468 -7.97 -10.07 41.36
CA GLY A 468 -7.38 -9.19 40.37
C GLY A 468 -7.05 -9.87 39.03
N GLU A 469 -7.41 -11.15 38.87
CA GLU A 469 -7.25 -11.93 37.65
C GLU A 469 -8.47 -11.79 36.72
N PHE A 470 -8.28 -12.00 35.43
CA PHE A 470 -9.36 -12.01 34.44
C PHE A 470 -9.87 -13.43 34.22
N GLU A 471 -11.19 -13.60 34.26
CA GLU A 471 -11.86 -14.87 33.97
C GLU A 471 -12.83 -14.71 32.81
N PRO A 472 -12.88 -15.67 31.87
CA PRO A 472 -13.90 -15.72 30.83
C PRO A 472 -15.31 -15.86 31.40
N VAL A 473 -16.24 -15.07 30.87
CA VAL A 473 -17.66 -15.12 31.23
C VAL A 473 -18.53 -15.05 29.98
N SER A 474 -19.82 -15.40 30.12
CA SER A 474 -20.77 -15.21 29.02
C SER A 474 -21.05 -13.73 28.76
N TRP A 475 -21.54 -13.42 27.56
CA TRP A 475 -22.00 -12.07 27.21
C TRP A 475 -23.12 -11.56 28.12
N GLU A 476 -24.03 -12.43 28.55
CA GLU A 476 -25.12 -12.07 29.47
C GLU A 476 -24.56 -11.64 30.83
N GLU A 477 -23.69 -12.46 31.42
CA GLU A 477 -23.03 -12.16 32.70
C GLU A 477 -22.18 -10.89 32.63
N ALA A 478 -21.42 -10.69 31.55
CA ALA A 478 -20.60 -9.49 31.36
C ALA A 478 -21.46 -8.21 31.27
N LEU A 479 -22.54 -8.25 30.48
CA LEU A 479 -23.41 -7.09 30.28
C LEU A 479 -24.24 -6.78 31.54
N GLU A 480 -24.70 -7.79 32.26
CA GLU A 480 -25.36 -7.62 33.57
C GLU A 480 -24.40 -6.98 34.57
N TYR A 481 -23.18 -7.52 34.70
CA TYR A 481 -22.15 -6.96 35.57
C TYR A 481 -21.88 -5.48 35.27
N VAL A 482 -21.66 -5.13 34.00
CA VAL A 482 -21.43 -3.74 33.58
C VAL A 482 -22.64 -2.86 33.89
N ALA A 483 -23.86 -3.31 33.57
CA ALA A 483 -25.07 -2.53 33.76
C ALA A 483 -25.37 -2.28 35.25
N GLU A 484 -25.18 -3.28 36.11
CA GLU A 484 -25.38 -3.16 37.56
C GLU A 484 -24.39 -2.16 38.17
N ASN A 485 -23.10 -2.31 37.86
CA ASN A 485 -22.06 -1.44 38.42
C ASN A 485 -22.19 0.01 37.93
N LEU A 486 -22.47 0.23 36.65
CA LEU A 486 -22.69 1.59 36.12
C LEU A 486 -23.92 2.26 36.75
N ARG A 487 -25.00 1.50 36.99
CA ARG A 487 -26.18 2.04 37.69
C ARG A 487 -25.86 2.37 39.14
N ALA A 488 -25.18 1.49 39.86
CA ALA A 488 -24.80 1.72 41.25
C ALA A 488 -23.93 2.99 41.38
N ILE A 489 -22.89 3.13 40.56
CA ILE A 489 -22.01 4.32 40.55
C ILE A 489 -22.83 5.59 40.28
N ARG A 490 -23.72 5.55 39.29
CA ARG A 490 -24.57 6.70 38.95
C ARG A 490 -25.54 7.04 40.08
N ASP A 491 -26.15 6.05 40.72
CA ASP A 491 -27.15 6.26 41.77
C ASP A 491 -26.48 6.76 43.08
N ASP A 492 -25.26 6.32 43.37
CA ASP A 492 -24.48 6.71 44.55
C ASP A 492 -23.72 8.04 44.38
N HIS A 493 -23.20 8.32 43.18
CA HIS A 493 -22.28 9.45 42.91
C HIS A 493 -22.83 10.49 41.92
N GLY A 494 -23.98 10.23 41.31
CA GLY A 494 -24.62 11.11 40.33
C GLY A 494 -24.20 10.84 38.87
N VAL A 495 -24.91 11.48 37.94
CA VAL A 495 -24.75 11.25 36.49
C VAL A 495 -23.38 11.68 35.94
N ASP A 496 -22.71 12.63 36.59
CA ASP A 496 -21.40 13.10 36.17
C ASP A 496 -20.26 12.13 36.55
N ALA A 497 -20.54 11.10 37.36
CA ALA A 497 -19.56 10.07 37.76
C ALA A 497 -19.30 9.00 36.69
N VAL A 498 -20.05 9.02 35.59
CA VAL A 498 -19.88 8.10 34.46
C VAL A 498 -19.50 8.88 33.20
N SER A 499 -18.68 8.27 32.36
CA SER A 499 -18.25 8.82 31.07
C SER A 499 -18.07 7.74 30.03
N CYS A 500 -18.04 8.13 28.76
CA CYS A 500 -17.73 7.24 27.64
C CYS A 500 -16.59 7.83 26.79
N LEU A 501 -15.77 6.95 26.22
CA LEU A 501 -14.77 7.32 25.23
C LEU A 501 -15.09 6.59 23.94
N ALA A 502 -15.42 7.32 22.88
CA ALA A 502 -15.59 6.76 21.56
C ALA A 502 -14.22 6.58 20.89
N SER A 503 -14.03 5.47 20.20
CA SER A 503 -12.80 5.20 19.46
C SER A 503 -12.90 5.74 18.04
N SER A 504 -11.89 6.50 17.59
CA SER A 504 -11.77 6.88 16.17
C SER A 504 -11.19 5.76 15.29
N LYS A 505 -10.87 4.60 15.88
CA LYS A 505 -10.60 3.36 15.13
C LYS A 505 -11.86 2.57 14.84
N GLY A 506 -12.96 2.85 15.57
CA GLY A 506 -14.28 2.31 15.26
C GLY A 506 -14.97 3.15 14.17
N SER A 507 -16.11 2.66 13.70
CA SER A 507 -16.87 3.36 12.66
C SER A 507 -17.62 4.59 13.21
N ASN A 508 -18.10 5.44 12.29
CA ASN A 508 -18.92 6.59 12.66
C ASN A 508 -20.26 6.15 13.27
N GLU A 509 -20.79 5.01 12.85
CA GLU A 509 -21.98 4.37 13.42
C GLU A 509 -21.74 3.96 14.87
N GLU A 510 -20.58 3.34 15.17
CA GLU A 510 -20.20 2.96 16.53
C GLU A 510 -20.00 4.19 17.41
N ALA A 511 -19.31 5.22 16.92
CA ALA A 511 -19.18 6.49 17.62
C ALA A 511 -20.55 7.14 17.90
N TYR A 512 -21.48 7.06 16.94
CA TYR A 512 -22.86 7.51 17.12
C TYR A 512 -23.61 6.69 18.19
N LEU A 513 -23.42 5.37 18.23
CA LEU A 513 -24.01 4.50 19.25
C LEU A 513 -23.45 4.81 20.64
N VAL A 514 -22.15 5.02 20.78
CA VAL A 514 -21.51 5.38 22.06
C VAL A 514 -22.03 6.74 22.56
N GLN A 515 -22.14 7.75 21.68
CA GLN A 515 -22.68 9.05 22.11
C GLN A 515 -24.17 8.98 22.47
N LYS A 516 -24.93 8.14 21.76
CA LYS A 516 -26.34 7.91 22.06
C LYS A 516 -26.49 7.19 23.40
N PHE A 517 -25.66 6.19 23.66
CA PHE A 517 -25.62 5.47 24.94
C PHE A 517 -25.29 6.44 26.09
N ALA A 518 -24.24 7.24 25.96
CA ALA A 518 -23.87 8.23 26.97
C ALA A 518 -25.02 9.21 27.28
N ARG A 519 -25.61 9.82 26.24
CA ARG A 519 -26.59 10.89 26.41
C ARG A 519 -28.00 10.41 26.73
N GLN A 520 -28.46 9.31 26.13
CA GLN A 520 -29.84 8.85 26.24
C GLN A 520 -30.02 7.73 27.27
N VAL A 521 -29.00 6.89 27.49
CA VAL A 521 -29.10 5.75 28.41
C VAL A 521 -28.50 6.08 29.76
N LEU A 522 -27.25 6.58 29.78
CA LEU A 522 -26.60 6.98 31.03
C LEU A 522 -27.09 8.36 31.52
N GLY A 523 -27.52 9.22 30.60
CA GLY A 523 -27.95 10.59 30.91
C GLY A 523 -26.77 11.54 31.19
N THR A 524 -25.55 11.15 30.81
CA THR A 524 -24.35 11.97 30.97
C THR A 524 -24.02 12.75 29.70
N LYS A 525 -23.44 13.93 29.88
CA LYS A 525 -22.82 14.70 28.79
C LYS A 525 -21.34 14.36 28.61
N ASN A 526 -20.77 13.57 29.53
CA ASN A 526 -19.35 13.27 29.59
C ASN A 526 -19.03 12.19 28.55
N ILE A 527 -18.78 12.63 27.33
CA ILE A 527 -18.26 11.80 26.26
C ILE A 527 -17.11 12.53 25.57
N ASP A 528 -16.06 11.79 25.25
CA ASP A 528 -14.92 12.31 24.49
C ASP A 528 -14.41 11.24 23.50
N ASN A 529 -13.38 11.60 22.73
CA ASN A 529 -12.65 10.69 21.85
C ASN A 529 -11.17 11.12 21.75
N CYS A 530 -10.36 10.41 20.98
CA CYS A 530 -8.93 10.71 20.84
C CYS A 530 -8.64 12.05 20.14
N ALA A 531 -9.58 12.62 19.38
CA ALA A 531 -9.39 13.91 18.72
C ALA A 531 -9.18 15.06 19.71
N ARG A 532 -9.60 14.88 20.98
CA ARG A 532 -9.28 15.81 22.08
C ARG A 532 -7.78 16.10 22.16
N LEU A 533 -6.95 15.07 22.01
CA LEU A 533 -5.50 15.15 22.12
C LEU A 533 -4.82 15.52 20.80
N CYS A 534 -5.41 15.16 19.65
CA CYS A 534 -4.75 15.34 18.36
C CYS A 534 -5.10 16.65 17.66
N HIS A 535 -6.38 16.94 17.40
CA HIS A 535 -6.80 18.05 16.52
C HIS A 535 -7.89 18.95 17.14
N SER A 536 -8.12 18.90 18.45
CA SER A 536 -9.11 19.76 19.10
C SER A 536 -8.85 21.25 18.89
N SER A 537 -7.57 21.65 18.88
CA SER A 537 -7.12 23.00 18.53
C SER A 537 -7.50 23.39 17.09
N THR A 538 -7.35 22.47 16.13
CA THR A 538 -7.74 22.69 14.72
C THR A 538 -9.23 22.92 14.60
N VAL A 539 -10.03 22.06 15.23
CA VAL A 539 -11.49 22.22 15.23
C VAL A 539 -11.88 23.56 15.84
N ALA A 540 -11.25 23.95 16.96
CA ALA A 540 -11.55 25.22 17.62
C ALA A 540 -11.18 26.45 16.78
N ALA A 541 -10.02 26.44 16.13
CA ALA A 541 -9.54 27.55 15.31
C ALA A 541 -10.36 27.70 14.02
N LEU A 542 -10.49 26.64 13.23
CA LEU A 542 -11.22 26.68 11.96
C LEU A 542 -12.72 26.92 12.15
N GLN A 543 -13.31 26.48 13.26
CA GLN A 543 -14.70 26.83 13.60
C GLN A 543 -14.89 28.34 13.86
N GLN A 544 -13.86 29.04 14.35
CA GLN A 544 -13.88 30.48 14.57
C GLN A 544 -13.62 31.29 13.29
N THR A 545 -12.77 30.78 12.40
CA THR A 545 -12.36 31.49 11.17
C THR A 545 -13.24 31.13 9.97
N LEU A 546 -13.38 29.85 9.65
CA LEU A 546 -14.09 29.34 8.47
C LEU A 546 -15.53 28.89 8.78
N GLY A 547 -15.84 28.66 10.07
CA GLY A 547 -17.17 28.20 10.50
C GLY A 547 -17.35 26.67 10.45
N TYR A 548 -16.32 25.92 10.08
CA TYR A 548 -16.31 24.46 10.09
C TYR A 548 -14.91 23.93 10.42
N GLY A 549 -14.81 22.94 11.31
CA GLY A 549 -13.54 22.41 11.82
C GLY A 549 -13.10 21.11 11.13
N ALA A 550 -12.70 21.18 9.87
CA ALA A 550 -12.21 20.02 9.12
C ALA A 550 -11.16 20.43 8.08
N MET A 551 -10.54 19.43 7.44
CA MET A 551 -9.68 19.63 6.28
C MET A 551 -10.47 20.30 5.14
N THR A 552 -9.80 21.18 4.40
CA THR A 552 -10.38 22.03 3.35
C THR A 552 -10.06 21.58 1.94
N ASN A 553 -9.24 20.55 1.77
CA ASN A 553 -8.62 20.17 0.51
C ASN A 553 -8.87 18.69 0.20
N ARG A 554 -8.91 18.35 -1.09
CA ARG A 554 -8.88 16.98 -1.63
C ARG A 554 -7.43 16.55 -1.87
N ILE A 555 -7.18 15.24 -1.82
CA ILE A 555 -5.80 14.71 -1.87
C ILE A 555 -5.24 14.77 -3.29
N ASN A 556 -5.96 14.27 -4.31
CA ASN A 556 -5.42 14.25 -5.66
C ASN A 556 -5.50 15.62 -6.33
N GLU A 557 -6.64 16.32 -6.24
CA GLU A 557 -6.79 17.60 -6.96
C GLU A 557 -6.10 18.76 -6.22
N ASP A 558 -6.45 19.02 -4.96
CA ASP A 558 -5.92 20.23 -4.28
C ASP A 558 -4.50 20.03 -3.74
N VAL A 559 -4.19 18.84 -3.19
CA VAL A 559 -2.85 18.55 -2.64
C VAL A 559 -1.92 18.02 -3.73
N GLY A 560 -2.40 17.31 -4.75
CA GLY A 560 -1.56 16.76 -5.81
C GLY A 560 -1.15 17.77 -6.88
N GLU A 561 -1.85 18.91 -7.01
CA GLU A 561 -1.61 19.89 -8.09
C GLU A 561 -1.23 21.30 -7.59
N ALA A 562 -0.92 21.45 -6.30
CA ALA A 562 -0.61 22.77 -5.71
C ALA A 562 0.72 23.33 -6.24
N ASP A 563 0.80 24.64 -6.51
CA ASP A 563 2.05 25.27 -6.97
C ASP A 563 3.08 25.40 -5.84
N ALA A 564 2.62 25.50 -4.59
CA ALA A 564 3.51 25.52 -3.42
C ALA A 564 2.89 24.92 -2.15
N TYR A 565 3.76 24.47 -1.26
CA TYR A 565 3.41 23.92 0.05
C TYR A 565 4.12 24.68 1.17
N LEU A 566 3.39 24.92 2.26
CA LEU A 566 3.97 25.24 3.56
C LEU A 566 3.63 24.11 4.53
N ILE A 567 4.63 23.38 5.02
CA ILE A 567 4.44 22.29 5.97
C ILE A 567 5.08 22.64 7.32
N THR A 568 4.34 22.46 8.41
CA THR A 568 4.86 22.69 9.76
C THR A 568 4.19 21.83 10.82
N GLY A 569 4.96 21.38 11.81
CA GLY A 569 4.50 20.54 12.90
C GLY A 569 3.97 19.18 12.45
N SER A 570 4.48 18.64 11.33
CA SER A 570 4.03 17.37 10.75
C SER A 570 5.21 16.48 10.44
N ASN A 571 5.08 15.17 10.62
CA ASN A 571 6.01 14.19 10.06
C ASN A 571 5.29 13.33 9.02
N THR A 572 4.94 13.97 7.90
CA THR A 572 3.99 13.42 6.93
C THR A 572 4.49 12.12 6.30
N THR A 573 5.79 11.99 6.01
CA THR A 573 6.39 10.78 5.42
C THR A 573 6.19 9.52 6.27
N GLU A 574 6.20 9.64 7.60
CA GLU A 574 5.93 8.51 8.51
C GLU A 574 4.44 8.34 8.84
N SER A 575 3.76 9.47 9.07
CA SER A 575 2.39 9.50 9.63
C SER A 575 1.33 9.26 8.56
N HIS A 576 1.52 9.86 7.37
CA HIS A 576 0.61 9.83 6.23
C HIS A 576 1.38 9.55 4.94
N PRO A 577 2.03 8.38 4.79
CA PRO A 577 3.02 8.18 3.74
C PRO A 577 2.46 8.38 2.32
N VAL A 578 1.23 7.91 2.05
CA VAL A 578 0.59 8.09 0.73
C VAL A 578 0.32 9.57 0.41
N LEU A 579 -0.06 10.38 1.42
CA LEU A 579 -0.19 11.82 1.23
C LEU A 579 1.17 12.48 0.98
N ALA A 580 2.22 12.05 1.69
CA ALA A 580 3.57 12.52 1.45
C ALA A 580 4.04 12.16 0.05
N THR A 581 3.73 10.95 -0.44
CA THR A 581 4.03 10.51 -1.80
C THR A 581 3.45 11.48 -2.84
N ARG A 582 2.17 11.85 -2.73
CA ARG A 582 1.56 12.85 -3.62
C ARG A 582 2.27 14.20 -3.60
N ILE A 583 2.62 14.70 -2.42
CA ILE A 583 3.39 15.96 -2.29
C ILE A 583 4.77 15.82 -2.94
N LYS A 584 5.48 14.70 -2.71
CA LYS A 584 6.81 14.45 -3.27
C LYS A 584 6.79 14.39 -4.80
N GLN A 585 5.77 13.75 -5.38
CA GLN A 585 5.58 13.70 -6.83
C GLN A 585 5.43 15.10 -7.42
N ASN A 586 4.50 15.89 -6.88
CA ASN A 586 4.27 17.24 -7.40
C ASN A 586 5.47 18.18 -7.20
N VAL A 587 6.21 18.05 -6.09
CA VAL A 587 7.46 18.80 -5.87
C VAL A 587 8.55 18.40 -6.86
N ARG A 588 8.70 17.10 -7.16
CA ARG A 588 9.59 16.63 -8.24
C ARG A 588 9.22 17.26 -9.59
N ASP A 589 7.93 17.48 -9.82
CA ASP A 589 7.39 18.02 -11.08
C ASP A 589 7.39 19.56 -11.13
N GLY A 590 7.82 20.22 -10.05
CA GLY A 590 8.20 21.63 -10.04
C GLY A 590 7.49 22.51 -9.00
N ALA A 591 6.64 21.94 -8.14
CA ALA A 591 6.02 22.70 -7.05
C ALA A 591 7.04 23.05 -5.94
N ASP A 592 6.91 24.26 -5.38
CA ASP A 592 7.80 24.71 -4.29
C ASP A 592 7.39 24.09 -2.94
N LEU A 593 8.35 23.64 -2.14
CA LEU A 593 8.11 23.10 -0.79
C LEU A 593 8.90 23.86 0.29
N VAL A 594 8.15 24.49 1.20
CA VAL A 594 8.67 25.20 2.36
C VAL A 594 8.31 24.44 3.64
N VAL A 595 9.31 24.10 4.46
CA VAL A 595 9.13 23.35 5.70
C VAL A 595 9.65 24.12 6.91
N PHE A 596 8.78 24.35 7.89
CA PHE A 596 9.14 24.93 9.18
C PHE A 596 8.97 23.88 10.28
N ASP A 597 10.05 23.26 10.72
CA ASP A 597 10.00 22.24 11.76
C ASP A 597 11.26 22.21 12.64
N PRO A 598 11.12 21.97 13.95
CA PRO A 598 12.27 21.94 14.87
C PRO A 598 13.24 20.80 14.57
N ARG A 599 12.78 19.77 13.87
CA ARG A 599 13.56 18.62 13.42
C ARG A 599 13.44 18.49 11.90
N GLN A 600 14.56 18.26 11.23
CA GLN A 600 14.55 17.89 9.81
C GLN A 600 13.96 16.48 9.68
N ILE A 601 12.89 16.36 8.91
CA ILE A 601 12.08 15.16 8.69
C ILE A 601 12.22 14.72 7.23
N GLY A 602 11.77 13.51 6.88
CA GLY A 602 11.96 12.98 5.52
C GLY A 602 11.40 13.89 4.41
N ILE A 603 10.23 14.53 4.62
CA ILE A 603 9.67 15.43 3.59
C ILE A 603 10.54 16.68 3.37
N ALA A 604 11.34 17.08 4.37
CA ALA A 604 12.22 18.24 4.27
C ALA A 604 13.45 17.99 3.39
N GLU A 605 13.71 16.75 2.97
CA GLU A 605 14.74 16.42 1.97
C GLU A 605 14.34 16.90 0.57
N HIS A 606 13.03 16.96 0.30
CA HIS A 606 12.47 17.45 -0.95
C HIS A 606 12.17 18.96 -0.90
N ALA A 607 12.43 19.63 0.23
CA ALA A 607 12.07 21.03 0.40
C ALA A 607 13.08 21.97 -0.24
N ASP A 608 12.59 22.96 -0.99
CA ASP A 608 13.38 24.10 -1.46
C ASP A 608 13.90 24.94 -0.28
N GLN A 609 13.10 25.00 0.79
CA GLN A 609 13.48 25.64 2.04
C GLN A 609 13.09 24.79 3.25
N TYR A 610 14.09 24.40 4.04
CA TYR A 610 13.90 23.92 5.41
C TYR A 610 14.38 24.96 6.42
N THR A 611 13.49 25.38 7.31
CA THR A 611 13.75 26.30 8.40
C THR A 611 13.54 25.61 9.73
N ARG A 612 14.56 25.61 10.59
CA ARG A 612 14.43 25.10 11.95
C ARG A 612 13.74 26.14 12.83
N THR A 613 12.74 25.70 13.59
CA THR A 613 12.00 26.55 14.53
C THR A 613 12.27 26.13 15.98
N GLU A 614 12.16 27.08 16.92
CA GLU A 614 12.13 26.79 18.35
C GLU A 614 10.73 26.28 18.76
N PRO A 615 10.61 25.05 19.31
CA PRO A 615 9.31 24.49 19.70
C PRO A 615 8.50 25.38 20.64
N GLY A 616 7.23 25.62 20.30
CA GLY A 616 6.30 26.37 21.13
C GLY A 616 6.26 27.88 20.87
N TYR A 617 7.09 28.39 19.96
CA TYR A 617 7.09 29.79 19.50
C TYR A 617 6.55 29.96 18.08
N ASP A 618 5.77 29.01 17.58
CA ASP A 618 5.28 29.02 16.19
C ASP A 618 4.43 30.24 15.84
N VAL A 619 3.57 30.68 16.78
CA VAL A 619 2.84 31.95 16.68
C VAL A 619 3.76 33.11 16.28
N ALA A 620 5.00 33.15 16.77
CA ALA A 620 5.88 34.28 16.52
C ALA A 620 6.36 34.34 15.07
N TRP A 621 6.83 33.23 14.50
CA TRP A 621 7.31 33.22 13.11
C TRP A 621 6.16 33.34 12.12
N ILE A 622 4.98 32.76 12.41
CA ILE A 622 3.79 32.91 11.57
C ILE A 622 3.35 34.37 11.51
N ASN A 623 3.30 35.07 12.65
CA ASN A 623 2.98 36.50 12.64
C ASN A 623 4.08 37.34 11.97
N GLY A 624 5.34 36.91 12.04
CA GLY A 624 6.44 37.51 11.29
C GLY A 624 6.27 37.38 9.77
N LEU A 625 5.90 36.19 9.30
CA LEU A 625 5.60 35.90 7.90
C LEU A 625 4.43 36.76 7.40
N ILE A 626 3.32 36.79 8.15
CA ILE A 626 2.15 37.63 7.83
C ILE A 626 2.54 39.11 7.79
N ARG A 627 3.35 39.59 8.75
CA ARG A 627 3.83 40.97 8.77
C ARG A 627 4.61 41.29 7.51
N TYR A 628 5.52 40.41 7.07
CA TYR A 628 6.30 40.61 5.84
C TYR A 628 5.40 40.69 4.60
N ILE A 629 4.44 39.77 4.45
CA ILE A 629 3.48 39.76 3.34
C ILE A 629 2.66 41.07 3.30
N ILE A 630 2.25 41.58 4.46
CA ILE A 630 1.46 42.81 4.54
C ILE A 630 2.30 44.07 4.27
N GLU A 631 3.54 44.13 4.75
CA GLU A 631 4.42 45.30 4.57
C GLU A 631 4.95 45.46 3.14
N ASN A 632 5.03 44.35 2.39
CA ASN A 632 5.50 44.32 1.01
C ASN A 632 4.37 44.19 -0.02
N ASP A 633 3.11 44.34 0.41
CA ASP A 633 1.92 44.28 -0.46
C ASP A 633 1.84 42.99 -1.29
N LEU A 634 2.22 41.85 -0.70
CA LEU A 634 2.25 40.51 -1.31
C LEU A 634 0.93 39.73 -1.13
N HIS A 635 -0.14 40.38 -0.70
CA HIS A 635 -1.44 39.76 -0.42
C HIS A 635 -2.48 40.14 -1.48
N ASP A 636 -3.43 39.24 -1.75
CA ASP A 636 -4.57 39.53 -2.64
C ASP A 636 -5.59 40.45 -1.95
N GLU A 637 -5.50 41.76 -2.24
CA GLU A 637 -6.43 42.78 -1.75
C GLU A 637 -7.89 42.49 -2.14
N ALA A 638 -8.13 41.97 -3.35
CA ALA A 638 -9.48 41.72 -3.85
C ALA A 638 -10.12 40.52 -3.14
N PHE A 639 -9.32 39.48 -2.83
CA PHE A 639 -9.78 38.37 -2.00
C PHE A 639 -10.13 38.84 -0.59
N ILE A 640 -9.27 39.64 0.04
CA ILE A 640 -9.47 40.16 1.40
C ILE A 640 -10.75 40.99 1.49
N GLU A 641 -10.96 41.94 0.57
CA GLU A 641 -12.17 42.79 0.56
C GLU A 641 -13.45 41.96 0.38
N ARG A 642 -13.40 40.92 -0.48
CA ARG A 642 -14.56 40.10 -0.81
C ARG A 642 -14.91 39.07 0.25
N ASN A 643 -13.92 38.42 0.86
CA ASN A 643 -14.09 37.17 1.59
C ASN A 643 -13.77 37.24 3.09
N THR A 644 -13.18 38.33 3.58
CA THR A 644 -12.67 38.40 4.96
C THR A 644 -13.26 39.58 5.75
N THR A 645 -13.03 39.58 7.06
CA THR A 645 -13.32 40.73 7.94
C THR A 645 -12.19 40.88 8.97
N GLY A 646 -11.96 42.09 9.47
CA GLY A 646 -10.97 42.33 10.54
C GLY A 646 -9.51 42.39 10.06
N PHE A 647 -9.26 42.62 8.77
CA PHE A 647 -7.90 42.72 8.23
C PHE A 647 -7.06 43.84 8.87
N GLU A 648 -7.63 45.03 9.10
CA GLU A 648 -6.95 46.13 9.80
C GLU A 648 -6.53 45.75 11.22
N ASP A 649 -7.36 44.97 11.94
CA ASP A 649 -7.00 44.47 13.27
C ASP A 649 -5.84 43.48 13.19
N LEU A 650 -5.79 42.62 12.15
CA LEU A 650 -4.66 41.73 11.89
C LEU A 650 -3.39 42.55 11.58
N ARG A 651 -3.48 43.52 10.67
CA ARG A 651 -2.38 44.41 10.26
C ARG A 651 -1.76 45.12 11.48
N GLU A 652 -2.55 45.55 12.45
CA GLU A 652 -2.06 46.13 13.71
C GLU A 652 -1.44 45.05 14.64
N LYS A 653 -2.10 43.90 14.78
CA LYS A 653 -1.64 42.82 15.69
C LYS A 653 -0.29 42.23 15.32
N VAL A 654 0.06 42.17 14.04
CA VAL A 654 1.33 41.58 13.59
C VAL A 654 2.53 42.52 13.74
N GLN A 655 2.31 43.83 13.93
CA GLN A 655 3.40 44.84 14.02
C GLN A 655 4.50 44.53 15.05
N PRO A 656 4.22 43.97 16.25
CA PRO A 656 5.25 43.64 17.22
C PRO A 656 6.21 42.52 16.80
N TYR A 657 5.88 41.74 15.77
CA TYR A 657 6.65 40.59 15.31
C TYR A 657 7.66 41.00 14.24
N THR A 658 8.56 41.94 14.59
CA THR A 658 9.66 42.35 13.71
C THR A 658 10.63 41.20 13.47
N PRO A 659 11.43 41.21 12.39
CA PRO A 659 12.38 40.13 12.12
C PRO A 659 13.34 39.88 13.28
N GLU A 660 13.84 40.94 13.95
CA GLU A 660 14.71 40.81 15.12
C GLU A 660 13.99 40.18 16.31
N ARG A 661 12.68 40.44 16.45
CA ARG A 661 11.87 39.84 17.52
C ARG A 661 11.63 38.36 17.24
N VAL A 662 11.33 38.00 16.00
CA VAL A 662 11.07 36.62 15.59
C VAL A 662 12.33 35.78 15.73
N GLU A 663 13.46 36.25 15.20
CA GLU A 663 14.76 35.58 15.36
C GLU A 663 15.09 35.37 16.85
N ALA A 664 14.86 36.38 17.69
CA ALA A 664 15.16 36.28 19.11
C ALA A 664 14.27 35.31 19.93
N VAL A 665 13.10 34.91 19.43
CA VAL A 665 12.15 34.05 20.19
C VAL A 665 11.85 32.71 19.54
N ALA A 666 11.86 32.65 18.21
CA ALA A 666 11.55 31.46 17.43
C ALA A 666 12.78 30.86 16.74
N ASP A 667 13.95 31.52 16.85
CA ASP A 667 15.20 31.14 16.18
C ASP A 667 15.09 31.06 14.66
N VAL A 668 14.16 31.84 14.08
CA VAL A 668 13.94 31.92 12.63
C VAL A 668 14.62 33.19 12.07
N PRO A 669 15.63 33.05 11.19
CA PRO A 669 16.30 34.20 10.58
C PRO A 669 15.36 35.02 9.68
N ALA A 670 15.58 36.34 9.67
CA ALA A 670 14.81 37.27 8.83
C ALA A 670 14.81 36.88 7.34
N ALA A 671 15.96 36.44 6.82
CA ALA A 671 16.12 36.06 5.41
C ALA A 671 15.31 34.81 5.05
N GLU A 672 15.11 33.88 5.99
CA GLU A 672 14.31 32.67 5.76
C GLU A 672 12.81 32.99 5.77
N LEU A 673 12.36 33.96 6.58
CA LEU A 673 10.97 34.46 6.52
C LEU A 673 10.69 35.19 5.21
N GLU A 674 11.63 36.03 4.77
CA GLU A 674 11.55 36.73 3.48
C GLU A 674 11.46 35.75 2.31
N SER A 675 12.39 34.79 2.26
CA SER A 675 12.40 33.73 1.25
C SER A 675 11.07 32.97 1.20
N ALA A 676 10.60 32.47 2.35
CA ALA A 676 9.33 31.75 2.42
C ALA A 676 8.14 32.62 1.99
N ALA A 677 8.09 33.89 2.41
CA ALA A 677 6.99 34.78 2.06
C ALA A 677 6.94 35.06 0.55
N GLU A 678 8.10 35.27 -0.09
CA GLU A 678 8.19 35.55 -1.52
C GLU A 678 7.85 34.32 -2.36
N THR A 679 8.34 33.13 -1.98
CA THR A 679 7.97 31.86 -2.62
C THR A 679 6.46 31.63 -2.55
N LEU A 680 5.88 31.69 -1.34
CA LEU A 680 4.45 31.42 -1.14
C LEU A 680 3.55 32.48 -1.80
N ALA A 681 4.00 33.72 -1.91
CA ALA A 681 3.22 34.79 -2.58
C ALA A 681 3.33 34.75 -4.11
N ALA A 682 4.36 34.11 -4.67
CA ALA A 682 4.54 33.97 -6.11
C ALA A 682 3.67 32.84 -6.70
N ALA A 683 3.35 31.82 -5.89
CA ALA A 683 2.51 30.68 -6.26
C ALA A 683 1.05 31.08 -6.50
N GLU A 684 0.37 30.48 -7.49
CA GLU A 684 -1.06 30.70 -7.73
C GLU A 684 -1.92 29.94 -6.72
N THR A 685 -1.49 28.76 -6.32
CA THR A 685 -2.14 27.90 -5.33
C THR A 685 -1.15 27.48 -4.23
N VAL A 686 -1.60 27.54 -2.97
CA VAL A 686 -0.77 27.18 -1.81
C VAL A 686 -1.53 26.26 -0.88
N VAL A 687 -0.92 25.12 -0.53
CA VAL A 687 -1.42 24.22 0.51
C VAL A 687 -0.64 24.42 1.79
N PHE A 688 -1.34 24.81 2.86
CA PHE A 688 -0.78 24.85 4.21
C PHE A 688 -1.09 23.55 4.96
N GLY A 689 -0.07 22.75 5.20
CA GLY A 689 -0.17 21.47 5.91
C GLY A 689 0.35 21.56 7.34
N TRP A 690 -0.50 21.23 8.33
CA TRP A 690 -0.08 21.18 9.73
C TRP A 690 -0.58 19.94 10.47
N ALA A 691 0.13 19.58 11.54
CA ALA A 691 -0.30 18.50 12.43
C ALA A 691 0.07 18.78 13.90
N MET A 692 0.60 17.75 14.59
CA MET A 692 0.67 17.67 16.04
C MET A 692 1.69 18.63 16.65
N GLY A 693 2.74 19.03 15.92
CA GLY A 693 3.67 20.07 16.36
C GLY A 693 2.97 21.41 16.55
N MET A 694 1.90 21.67 15.78
CA MET A 694 1.10 22.89 15.91
C MET A 694 -0.03 22.73 16.92
N THR A 695 -0.72 21.59 16.93
CA THR A 695 -1.94 21.42 17.74
C THR A 695 -1.66 21.06 19.19
N GLN A 696 -0.62 20.25 19.46
CA GLN A 696 -0.26 19.76 20.81
C GLN A 696 0.63 20.74 21.55
N SER A 697 0.17 21.99 21.60
CA SER A 697 0.87 23.12 22.20
C SER A 697 -0.04 23.82 23.21
N SER A 698 0.56 24.49 24.20
CA SER A 698 -0.16 25.41 25.08
C SER A 698 -0.84 26.55 24.31
N ASN A 699 -0.37 26.84 23.09
CA ASN A 699 -0.90 27.84 22.18
C ASN A 699 -1.53 27.21 20.92
N GLY A 700 -1.92 25.93 20.95
CA GLY A 700 -2.27 25.21 19.72
C GLY A 700 -3.47 25.79 18.95
N THR A 701 -4.43 26.42 19.62
CA THR A 701 -5.52 27.14 18.91
C THR A 701 -5.01 28.43 18.28
N GLN A 702 -4.13 29.16 18.96
CA GLN A 702 -3.57 30.42 18.50
C GLN A 702 -2.59 30.23 17.33
N ASN A 703 -1.90 29.08 17.28
CA ASN A 703 -1.06 28.69 16.15
C ASN A 703 -1.86 28.57 14.83
N LEU A 704 -3.15 28.24 14.90
CA LEU A 704 -4.00 27.91 13.75
C LEU A 704 -5.03 29.00 13.41
N LEU A 705 -5.09 30.07 14.21
CA LEU A 705 -5.87 31.28 13.92
C LEU A 705 -5.01 32.23 13.08
#